data_AF-A0A3D5V2Y9-F1
#
_entry.id   AF-A0A3D5V2Y9-F1
#
_cell.length_a   1.000
_cell.length_b   1.000
_cell.length_c   1.000
_cell.angle_alpha   90.00
_cell.angle_beta   90.00
_cell.angle_gamma   90.00
#
_symmetry.space_group_name_H-M   'P 1'
#
loop_
_entity.id
_entity.type
_entity.pdbx_description
1 polymer ?
#
loop_
_entity_poly.entity_id
_entity_poly.type
_entity_poly.pdbx_seq_one_letter_code
_entity_poly.pdbx_strand_id
1 'polypeptide(L)'
;LAHSLAHSNEGNHLLSPSDLNTLEILPQLVAAGISALKIEGRMKRPEYVATVVRIYREALDRYYADPRHFCALPEELADLEQIFNRGFTTGYYLSRPGLAMMSHQHSKNRGVLLGRISGWGNHGHGRYQIQLEKDLRVGDGVAVRIAQGENTGTEVAALWNAQQGRLEYAPAGTVVELDLPGDPQPGAPVFKTSDRMLLSRAQESFASGSEGLTIPVSLEFSAVVGQPGHLSLSDDQGNTVSVDGDFRAEQAIRHPLTAERVKDQLTRLGATAYYAQNFRAVIDGDLMIPVSDLNSLRRKGIAALEEARLRRWASAGRAGLAGRIREPGASGTYPISSVTSQERRLGRRLRTRTVLSVSASDPVSLEAALEGGAARVYFGGESYRPFGEWSLENIQQGIQAAKNHGAEAIVSLPRIVAQRETDAYEQKLRAIAELNPDGFLIRNIGQAHLLRQFWGGRGRLCGDYTLNVFNTHTAEALEGLSVITLSPELTLAQIRKVLAAEATAVEWEWEIPVQGAIQLMVSEHCPLGAKTGGGAGQMAAGCSMPCLKCRGSAGLQDRLGLIFPIRVDTQCRMHLFNSMDLNLAAHLLALTKLGLSVRIEGLAHDATYIGKATRIYHDLLFGAARGHDPERNCFATLIDGLEQLSIQGTTKGHLHRGV
;
A
#
# COMPACT_ATOMS: atom_id res chain seq x y z
N LEU A 1 -6.22 -19.09 -32.35
CA LEU A 1 -4.75 -19.28 -32.36
C LEU A 1 -4.15 -18.47 -31.20
N ALA A 2 -4.26 -18.98 -29.97
CA ALA A 2 -3.59 -18.37 -28.82
C ALA A 2 -2.15 -18.90 -28.80
N HIS A 3 -1.19 -18.08 -29.21
CA HIS A 3 0.21 -18.40 -28.99
C HIS A 3 0.49 -18.28 -27.49
N SER A 4 0.49 -19.41 -26.79
CA SER A 4 1.04 -19.48 -25.44
C SER A 4 2.53 -19.19 -25.52
N LEU A 5 2.96 -18.13 -24.85
CA LEU A 5 4.37 -17.72 -24.80
C LEU A 5 5.14 -18.42 -23.65
N ALA A 6 4.56 -19.49 -23.09
CA ALA A 6 5.05 -20.16 -21.88
C ALA A 6 6.22 -21.15 -22.11
N HIS A 7 7.02 -21.00 -23.17
CA HIS A 7 8.09 -21.96 -23.51
C HIS A 7 9.53 -21.42 -23.47
N SER A 8 9.78 -20.21 -22.95
CA SER A 8 11.15 -19.80 -22.62
C SER A 8 11.52 -20.24 -21.20
N ASN A 9 12.70 -20.84 -21.02
CA ASN A 9 13.33 -21.27 -19.73
C ASN A 9 13.46 -20.18 -18.64
N GLU A 10 12.82 -19.03 -18.79
CA GLU A 10 12.87 -17.86 -17.91
C GLU A 10 11.58 -17.71 -17.08
N GLY A 11 11.27 -18.71 -16.25
CA GLY A 11 10.36 -18.63 -15.10
C GLY A 11 8.90 -18.14 -15.32
N ASN A 12 7.94 -18.80 -14.67
CA ASN A 12 6.50 -18.53 -14.87
C ASN A 12 5.95 -17.33 -14.07
N HIS A 13 6.77 -16.60 -13.31
CA HIS A 13 6.31 -15.51 -12.45
C HIS A 13 6.45 -14.13 -13.11
N LEU A 14 5.47 -13.75 -13.93
CA LEU A 14 5.50 -12.50 -14.69
C LEU A 14 5.20 -11.22 -13.88
N LEU A 15 4.63 -11.37 -12.68
CA LEU A 15 4.24 -10.26 -11.79
C LEU A 15 4.87 -10.35 -10.39
N SER A 16 6.01 -11.05 -10.25
CA SER A 16 6.71 -11.20 -8.97
C SER A 16 7.91 -10.23 -8.95
N PRO A 17 7.78 -9.02 -8.38
CA PRO A 17 8.90 -8.09 -8.28
C PRO A 17 9.97 -8.60 -7.31
N SER A 18 11.22 -8.24 -7.57
CA SER A 18 12.32 -8.30 -6.61
C SER A 18 12.02 -7.41 -5.40
N ASP A 19 12.65 -7.66 -4.26
CA ASP A 19 12.42 -6.91 -3.03
C ASP A 19 12.98 -5.49 -3.14
N LEU A 20 12.21 -4.49 -2.70
CA LEU A 20 12.65 -3.10 -2.66
C LEU A 20 13.73 -2.95 -1.58
N ASN A 21 14.93 -2.53 -1.98
CA ASN A 21 15.99 -2.15 -1.06
C ASN A 21 16.56 -0.80 -1.50
N THR A 22 16.50 0.18 -0.60
CA THR A 22 16.95 1.55 -0.85
C THR A 22 18.08 1.98 0.10
N LEU A 23 18.72 1.03 0.79
CA LEU A 23 19.77 1.33 1.77
C LEU A 23 20.92 2.13 1.15
N GLU A 24 21.37 1.73 -0.03
CA GLU A 24 22.47 2.39 -0.75
C GLU A 24 22.10 3.80 -1.26
N ILE A 25 20.82 4.05 -1.53
CA ILE A 25 20.32 5.35 -1.99
C ILE A 25 19.76 6.21 -0.86
N LEU A 26 19.96 5.81 0.40
CA LEU A 26 19.47 6.52 1.57
C LEU A 26 19.83 8.04 1.56
N PRO A 27 21.05 8.47 1.21
CA PRO A 27 21.39 9.89 1.12
C PRO A 27 20.52 10.66 0.14
N GLN A 28 20.18 10.04 -1.00
CA GLN A 28 19.37 10.66 -2.05
C GLN A 28 17.93 10.83 -1.58
N LEU A 29 17.40 9.84 -0.86
CA LEU A 29 16.06 9.91 -0.28
C LEU A 29 15.95 11.04 0.75
N VAL A 30 16.92 11.15 1.66
CA VAL A 30 16.95 12.22 2.67
C VAL A 30 17.12 13.58 2.02
N ALA A 31 18.04 13.70 1.05
CA ALA A 31 18.25 14.94 0.30
C ALA A 31 17.02 15.39 -0.51
N ALA A 32 16.18 14.45 -0.95
CA ALA A 32 14.91 14.74 -1.61
C ALA A 32 13.80 15.25 -0.65
N GLY A 33 14.08 15.34 0.66
CA GLY A 33 13.13 15.80 1.68
C GLY A 33 12.24 14.69 2.27
N ILE A 34 12.53 13.41 2.00
CA ILE A 34 11.77 12.30 2.57
C ILE A 34 12.05 12.24 4.08
N SER A 35 11.00 12.46 4.86
CA SER A 35 11.10 12.54 6.33
C SER A 35 10.75 11.22 7.04
N ALA A 36 10.20 10.24 6.32
CA ALA A 36 9.82 8.96 6.88
C ALA A 36 10.08 7.84 5.86
N LEU A 37 10.73 6.77 6.32
CA LEU A 37 10.94 5.54 5.55
C LEU A 37 9.94 4.50 6.02
N LYS A 38 9.24 3.88 5.07
CA LYS A 38 8.28 2.80 5.37
C LYS A 38 8.90 1.45 5.02
N ILE A 39 8.91 0.55 5.99
CA ILE A 39 9.31 -0.84 5.81
C ILE A 39 8.04 -1.71 5.72
N GLU A 40 7.95 -2.55 4.69
CA GLU A 40 6.82 -3.46 4.49
C GLU A 40 7.06 -4.79 5.22
N GLY A 41 6.45 -4.93 6.40
CA GLY A 41 6.59 -6.12 7.25
C GLY A 41 5.40 -7.07 7.24
N ARG A 42 4.31 -6.80 6.48
CA ARG A 42 3.12 -7.65 6.49
C ARG A 42 3.48 -9.07 6.05
N MET A 43 3.00 -10.06 6.80
CA MET A 43 3.27 -11.50 6.58
C MET A 43 4.76 -11.90 6.70
N LYS A 44 5.60 -11.05 7.30
CA LYS A 44 7.01 -11.38 7.63
C LYS A 44 7.13 -11.83 9.09
N ARG A 45 8.18 -12.59 9.40
CA ARG A 45 8.48 -12.99 10.78
C ARG A 45 9.02 -11.79 11.60
N PRO A 46 8.86 -11.78 12.93
CA PRO A 46 9.38 -10.69 13.78
C PRO A 46 10.87 -10.40 13.56
N GLU A 47 11.70 -11.42 13.35
CA GLU A 47 13.14 -11.29 13.15
C GLU A 47 13.48 -10.52 11.87
N TYR A 48 12.65 -10.66 10.83
CA TYR A 48 12.80 -9.86 9.61
C TYR A 48 12.57 -8.39 9.91
N VAL A 49 11.47 -8.07 10.59
CA VAL A 49 11.12 -6.68 10.91
C VAL A 49 12.21 -6.06 11.78
N ALA A 50 12.65 -6.75 12.84
CA ALA A 50 13.70 -6.29 13.73
C ALA A 50 15.02 -6.05 12.99
N THR A 51 15.44 -6.98 12.12
CA THR A 51 16.68 -6.86 11.34
C THR A 51 16.64 -5.66 10.39
N VAL A 52 15.58 -5.52 9.59
CA VAL A 52 15.48 -4.43 8.61
C VAL A 52 15.38 -3.07 9.31
N VAL A 53 14.58 -2.96 10.38
CA VAL A 53 14.45 -1.72 11.15
C VAL A 53 15.78 -1.31 11.75
N ARG A 54 16.50 -2.25 12.39
CA ARG A 54 17.83 -1.98 12.97
C ARG A 54 18.80 -1.45 11.91
N ILE A 55 18.92 -2.14 10.77
CA ILE A 55 19.84 -1.75 9.69
C ILE A 55 19.52 -0.34 9.18
N TYR A 56 18.25 -0.04 8.89
CA TYR A 56 17.88 1.30 8.41
C TYR A 56 18.05 2.37 9.50
N ARG A 57 17.86 2.05 10.78
CA ARG A 57 18.10 2.99 11.90
C ARG A 57 19.58 3.31 12.04
N GLU A 58 20.44 2.29 12.10
CA GLU A 58 21.90 2.44 12.18
C GLU A 58 22.44 3.21 10.96
N ALA A 59 21.94 2.90 9.76
CA ALA A 59 22.30 3.62 8.55
C ALA A 59 21.88 5.10 8.59
N LEU A 60 20.68 5.41 9.10
CA LEU A 60 20.27 6.80 9.31
C LEU A 60 21.15 7.51 10.36
N ASP A 61 21.49 6.85 11.46
CA ASP A 61 22.36 7.43 12.50
C ASP A 61 23.75 7.73 11.93
N ARG A 62 24.33 6.81 11.15
CA ARG A 62 25.58 7.04 10.44
C ARG A 62 25.47 8.18 9.42
N TYR A 63 24.38 8.22 8.66
CA TYR A 63 24.15 9.30 7.70
C TYR A 63 24.11 10.66 8.38
N TYR A 64 23.42 10.80 9.52
CA TYR A 64 23.35 12.08 10.24
C TYR A 64 24.65 12.44 10.97
N ALA A 65 25.46 11.46 11.35
CA ALA A 65 26.78 11.69 11.94
C ALA A 65 27.80 12.22 10.89
N ASP A 66 27.82 11.64 9.68
CA ASP A 66 28.65 12.11 8.58
C ASP A 66 27.97 11.90 7.21
N PRO A 67 27.17 12.87 6.74
CA PRO A 67 26.46 12.75 5.47
C PRO A 67 27.38 12.64 4.25
N ARG A 68 28.61 13.16 4.34
CA ARG A 68 29.53 13.24 3.18
C ARG A 68 30.20 11.90 2.88
N HIS A 69 30.40 11.08 3.90
CA HIS A 69 31.07 9.78 3.78
C HIS A 69 30.14 8.60 4.07
N PHE A 70 28.82 8.80 4.00
CA PHE A 70 27.87 7.72 4.18
C PHE A 70 28.09 6.60 3.15
N CYS A 71 28.10 5.36 3.64
CA CYS A 71 27.99 4.16 2.82
C CYS A 71 27.11 3.11 3.54
N ALA A 72 26.42 2.29 2.74
CA ALA A 72 25.84 1.05 3.23
C ALA A 72 26.95 0.05 3.49
N LEU A 73 26.92 -0.63 4.63
CA LEU A 73 27.99 -1.54 5.00
C LEU A 73 27.78 -2.92 4.35
N PRO A 74 28.83 -3.60 3.89
CA PRO A 74 28.70 -4.92 3.26
C PRO A 74 27.96 -5.95 4.13
N GLU A 75 28.18 -5.93 5.44
CA GLU A 75 27.50 -6.80 6.40
C GLU A 75 25.99 -6.51 6.51
N GLU A 76 25.57 -5.26 6.35
CA GLU A 76 24.14 -4.90 6.35
C GLU A 76 23.44 -5.41 5.10
N LEU A 77 24.11 -5.28 3.95
CA LEU A 77 23.60 -5.80 2.69
C LEU A 77 23.52 -7.33 2.73
N ALA A 78 24.51 -7.99 3.35
CA ALA A 78 24.51 -9.44 3.56
C ALA A 78 23.40 -9.88 4.53
N ASP A 79 23.19 -9.17 5.64
CA ASP A 79 22.10 -9.43 6.60
C ASP A 79 20.72 -9.27 5.93
N LEU A 80 20.55 -8.21 5.13
CA LEU A 80 19.33 -7.99 4.35
C LEU A 80 19.09 -9.13 3.35
N GLU A 81 20.12 -9.54 2.62
CA GLU A 81 20.03 -10.66 1.67
C GLU A 81 19.70 -11.97 2.40
N GLN A 82 20.29 -12.21 3.57
CA GLN A 82 20.11 -13.45 4.33
C GLN A 82 18.73 -13.53 5.00
N ILE A 83 18.20 -12.42 5.52
CA ILE A 83 16.91 -12.41 6.23
C ILE A 83 15.72 -12.54 5.27
N PHE A 84 15.86 -12.13 4.00
CA PHE A 84 14.88 -12.38 2.95
C PHE A 84 15.45 -12.17 1.54
N ASN A 85 15.32 -13.16 0.64
CA ASN A 85 15.88 -13.07 -0.71
C ASN A 85 14.89 -13.46 -1.82
N ARG A 86 14.47 -12.46 -2.62
CA ARG A 86 14.00 -12.66 -4.01
C ARG A 86 14.82 -11.84 -5.02
N GLY A 87 16.03 -11.42 -4.64
CA GLY A 87 16.81 -10.38 -5.29
C GLY A 87 16.39 -8.98 -4.84
N PHE A 88 17.26 -7.98 -5.02
CA PHE A 88 16.98 -6.59 -4.68
C PHE A 88 16.77 -5.72 -5.92
N THR A 89 15.93 -4.70 -5.75
CA THR A 89 15.76 -3.61 -6.72
C THR A 89 15.61 -2.29 -5.97
N THR A 90 16.07 -1.21 -6.59
CA THR A 90 15.72 0.16 -6.17
C THR A 90 14.37 0.59 -6.76
N GLY A 91 13.57 -0.34 -7.27
CA GLY A 91 12.29 -0.04 -7.90
C GLY A 91 12.46 0.90 -9.09
N TYR A 92 11.77 2.04 -9.03
CA TYR A 92 11.83 3.09 -10.06
C TYR A 92 12.60 4.34 -9.59
N TYR A 93 13.33 4.28 -8.46
CA TYR A 93 14.00 5.46 -7.89
C TYR A 93 15.16 5.97 -8.75
N LEU A 94 16.00 5.07 -9.28
CA LEU A 94 17.18 5.43 -10.08
C LEU A 94 16.96 5.32 -11.59
N SER A 95 16.22 4.30 -12.02
CA SER A 95 16.03 3.98 -13.43
C SER A 95 14.76 3.14 -13.66
N ARG A 96 14.53 2.73 -14.90
CA ARG A 96 13.44 1.81 -15.28
C ARG A 96 14.01 0.42 -15.57
N PRO A 97 14.07 -0.49 -14.57
CA PRO A 97 14.78 -1.75 -14.71
C PRO A 97 14.14 -2.77 -15.66
N GLY A 98 12.89 -2.58 -16.09
CA GLY A 98 12.23 -3.47 -17.06
C GLY A 98 12.12 -4.90 -16.56
N LEU A 99 12.75 -5.85 -17.25
CA LEU A 99 12.83 -7.27 -16.85
C LEU A 99 13.62 -7.46 -15.54
N ALA A 100 14.64 -6.65 -15.28
CA ALA A 100 15.48 -6.76 -14.08
C ALA A 100 14.71 -6.42 -12.78
N MET A 101 13.49 -5.86 -12.89
CA MET A 101 12.62 -5.64 -11.74
C MET A 101 11.99 -6.93 -11.20
N MET A 102 11.92 -7.99 -12.03
CA MET A 102 11.10 -9.16 -11.74
C MET A 102 11.94 -10.37 -11.37
N SER A 103 11.52 -11.06 -10.32
CA SER A 103 12.02 -12.37 -9.92
C SER A 103 11.25 -13.46 -10.67
N HIS A 104 11.48 -13.59 -11.98
CA HIS A 104 10.70 -14.48 -12.86
C HIS A 104 10.74 -15.96 -12.45
N GLN A 105 11.83 -16.38 -11.82
CA GLN A 105 12.05 -17.77 -11.45
C GLN A 105 11.34 -18.16 -10.14
N HIS A 106 11.04 -17.21 -9.24
CA HIS A 106 10.57 -17.54 -7.88
C HIS A 106 9.58 -16.53 -7.29
N SER A 107 8.61 -17.05 -6.53
CA SER A 107 7.60 -16.27 -5.78
C SER A 107 7.77 -16.34 -4.26
N LYS A 108 8.81 -17.00 -3.75
CA LYS A 108 9.08 -17.22 -2.31
C LYS A 108 10.57 -17.02 -2.00
N ASN A 109 10.91 -16.87 -0.72
CA ASN A 109 12.30 -16.71 -0.27
C ASN A 109 13.14 -17.91 -0.74
N ARG A 110 14.21 -17.64 -1.49
CA ARG A 110 15.10 -18.66 -2.06
C ARG A 110 16.18 -19.12 -1.07
N GLY A 111 16.46 -18.31 -0.05
CA GLY A 111 17.73 -18.40 0.66
C GLY A 111 18.90 -17.96 -0.21
N VAL A 112 20.06 -17.83 0.40
CA VAL A 112 21.28 -17.34 -0.24
C VAL A 112 22.07 -18.54 -0.77
N LEU A 113 22.68 -18.46 -1.96
CA LEU A 113 23.49 -19.58 -2.47
C LEU A 113 24.62 -19.87 -1.49
N LEU A 114 24.62 -21.09 -0.95
CA LEU A 114 25.61 -21.56 0.02
C LEU A 114 26.75 -22.30 -0.68
N GLY A 115 26.45 -22.95 -1.81
CA GLY A 115 27.41 -23.68 -2.62
C GLY A 115 26.71 -24.71 -3.52
N ARG A 116 27.50 -25.61 -4.09
CA ARG A 116 27.01 -26.74 -4.89
C ARG A 116 27.53 -28.05 -4.34
N ILE A 117 26.73 -29.09 -4.47
CA ILE A 117 27.14 -30.45 -4.09
C ILE A 117 28.29 -30.89 -4.99
N SER A 118 29.47 -31.15 -4.42
CA SER A 118 30.63 -31.66 -5.15
C SER A 118 30.61 -33.19 -5.25
N GLY A 119 29.95 -33.86 -4.32
CA GLY A 119 29.83 -35.32 -4.29
C GLY A 119 29.16 -35.82 -3.01
N TRP A 120 29.30 -37.11 -2.74
CA TRP A 120 28.82 -37.76 -1.52
C TRP A 120 29.86 -37.63 -0.40
N GLY A 121 29.38 -37.46 0.84
CA GLY A 121 30.25 -37.44 2.01
C GLY A 121 30.66 -38.84 2.45
N ASN A 122 31.59 -38.91 3.41
CA ASN A 122 32.03 -40.16 3.99
C ASN A 122 31.08 -40.58 5.14
N HIS A 123 30.57 -41.81 5.03
CA HIS A 123 29.66 -42.49 5.97
C HIS A 123 28.19 -42.03 5.94
N GLY A 124 27.33 -42.86 5.34
CA GLY A 124 25.87 -42.82 5.51
C GLY A 124 25.09 -42.37 4.26
N HIS A 125 23.91 -42.96 4.04
CA HIS A 125 22.96 -42.49 3.04
C HIS A 125 22.48 -41.08 3.43
N GLY A 126 22.53 -40.13 2.49
CA GLY A 126 22.02 -38.75 2.70
C GLY A 126 23.06 -37.71 3.11
N ARG A 127 24.35 -38.05 3.17
CA ARG A 127 25.44 -37.09 3.44
C ARG A 127 26.11 -36.61 2.15
N TYR A 128 26.30 -35.30 2.02
CA TYR A 128 26.83 -34.68 0.81
C TYR A 128 27.98 -33.74 1.13
N GLN A 129 28.95 -33.72 0.22
CA GLN A 129 30.07 -32.79 0.24
C GLN A 129 29.68 -31.51 -0.51
N ILE A 130 29.97 -30.35 0.09
CA ILE A 130 29.66 -29.03 -0.46
C ILE A 130 30.89 -28.14 -0.35
N GLN A 131 31.26 -27.51 -1.46
CA GLN A 131 32.20 -26.39 -1.46
C GLN A 131 31.43 -25.13 -1.08
N LEU A 132 31.72 -24.57 0.10
CA LEU A 132 31.02 -23.40 0.60
C LEU A 132 31.45 -22.12 -0.14
N GLU A 133 30.47 -21.35 -0.58
CA GLU A 133 30.62 -19.96 -1.07
C GLU A 133 30.33 -18.94 0.04
N LYS A 134 29.56 -19.34 1.07
CA LYS A 134 29.24 -18.54 2.24
C LYS A 134 29.41 -19.35 3.53
N ASP A 135 29.54 -18.63 4.63
CA ASP A 135 29.69 -19.20 5.97
C ASP A 135 28.50 -20.07 6.40
N LEU A 136 28.80 -21.16 7.11
CA LEU A 136 27.82 -22.14 7.60
C LEU A 136 28.09 -22.52 9.06
N ARG A 137 27.02 -22.63 9.86
CA ARG A 137 27.06 -23.05 11.27
C ARG A 137 26.05 -24.16 11.54
N VAL A 138 26.30 -24.91 12.61
CA VAL A 138 25.30 -25.83 13.17
C VAL A 138 24.08 -25.04 13.67
N GLY A 139 22.89 -25.48 13.26
CA GLY A 139 21.62 -24.83 13.50
C GLY A 139 21.20 -23.81 12.43
N ASP A 140 22.02 -23.57 11.40
CA ASP A 140 21.56 -22.82 10.21
C ASP A 140 20.55 -23.64 9.42
N GLY A 141 19.66 -22.95 8.70
CA GLY A 141 18.71 -23.61 7.79
C GLY A 141 19.31 -23.72 6.40
N VAL A 142 19.20 -24.89 5.78
CA VAL A 142 19.63 -25.15 4.40
C VAL A 142 18.52 -25.77 3.59
N ALA A 143 18.49 -25.52 2.29
CA ALA A 143 17.57 -26.17 1.36
C ALA A 143 18.29 -26.56 0.08
N VAL A 144 17.90 -27.71 -0.46
CA VAL A 144 18.43 -28.24 -1.71
C VAL A 144 17.32 -28.38 -2.74
N ARG A 145 17.67 -28.14 -4.01
CA ARG A 145 16.73 -28.31 -5.12
C ARG A 145 16.78 -29.75 -5.62
N ILE A 146 15.68 -30.49 -5.45
CA ILE A 146 15.54 -31.86 -5.96
C ILE A 146 14.91 -31.88 -7.35
N ALA A 147 15.12 -32.98 -8.10
CA ALA A 147 14.67 -33.11 -9.49
C ALA A 147 13.15 -32.97 -9.70
N GLN A 148 12.35 -33.18 -8.65
CA GLN A 148 10.89 -33.01 -8.65
C GLN A 148 10.42 -31.55 -8.46
N GLY A 149 11.34 -30.59 -8.37
CA GLY A 149 11.04 -29.16 -8.49
C GLY A 149 10.68 -28.41 -7.20
N GLU A 150 10.45 -29.12 -6.08
CA GLU A 150 10.30 -28.49 -4.76
C GLU A 150 11.65 -28.37 -4.04
N ASN A 151 11.87 -27.29 -3.30
CA ASN A 151 13.03 -27.14 -2.43
C ASN A 151 12.74 -27.87 -1.11
N THR A 152 13.55 -28.85 -0.73
CA THR A 152 13.43 -29.51 0.57
C THR A 152 14.43 -28.89 1.54
N GLY A 153 13.92 -28.36 2.66
CA GLY A 153 14.72 -27.70 3.69
C GLY A 153 15.00 -28.59 4.89
N THR A 154 16.14 -28.38 5.56
CA THR A 154 16.48 -28.95 6.86
C THR A 154 17.29 -27.96 7.68
N GLU A 155 17.33 -28.16 8.99
CA GLU A 155 18.34 -27.52 9.85
C GLU A 155 19.63 -28.34 9.82
N VAL A 156 20.78 -27.66 9.85
CA VAL A 156 22.10 -28.28 9.91
C VAL A 156 22.34 -28.81 11.31
N ALA A 157 22.09 -30.09 11.54
CA ALA A 157 22.29 -30.73 12.84
C ALA A 157 23.78 -30.93 13.20
N ALA A 158 24.64 -31.12 12.19
CA ALA A 158 26.07 -31.29 12.35
C ALA A 158 26.82 -31.00 11.05
N LEU A 159 28.08 -30.57 11.18
CA LEU A 159 28.99 -30.26 10.08
C LEU A 159 30.29 -31.05 10.27
N TRP A 160 30.87 -31.49 9.16
CA TRP A 160 32.18 -32.15 9.17
C TRP A 160 33.08 -31.59 8.09
N ASN A 161 34.37 -31.66 8.31
CA ASN A 161 35.41 -31.44 7.32
C ASN A 161 36.35 -32.65 7.34
N ALA A 162 36.67 -33.20 6.17
CA ALA A 162 37.50 -34.40 6.03
C ALA A 162 38.87 -34.28 6.72
N GLN A 163 39.40 -33.07 6.88
CA GLN A 163 40.71 -32.80 7.50
C GLN A 163 40.61 -32.46 8.99
N GLN A 164 39.50 -31.88 9.44
CA GLN A 164 39.35 -31.31 10.79
C GLN A 164 38.33 -32.03 11.67
N GLY A 165 37.60 -33.02 11.14
CA GLY A 165 36.56 -33.73 11.87
C GLY A 165 35.28 -32.91 12.00
N ARG A 166 34.56 -33.05 13.13
CA ARG A 166 33.28 -32.36 13.37
C ARG A 166 33.52 -30.86 13.64
N LEU A 167 32.73 -30.02 13.00
CA LEU A 167 32.79 -28.56 13.09
C LEU A 167 31.48 -27.99 13.67
N GLU A 168 31.60 -26.86 14.36
CA GLU A 168 30.45 -26.01 14.73
C GLU A 168 30.26 -24.84 13.76
N TYR A 169 31.32 -24.44 13.07
CA TYR A 169 31.36 -23.34 12.10
C TYR A 169 32.34 -23.67 10.97
N ALA A 170 31.97 -23.31 9.75
CA ALA A 170 32.82 -23.40 8.56
C ALA A 170 32.74 -22.09 7.76
N PRO A 171 33.87 -21.40 7.52
CA PRO A 171 33.88 -20.20 6.69
C PRO A 171 33.72 -20.51 5.21
N ALA A 172 33.32 -19.50 4.43
CA ALA A 172 33.36 -19.54 2.96
C ALA A 172 34.71 -20.06 2.44
N GLY A 173 34.68 -20.84 1.36
CA GLY A 173 35.86 -21.52 0.80
C GLY A 173 36.17 -22.88 1.44
N THR A 174 35.50 -23.25 2.53
CA THR A 174 35.67 -24.57 3.16
C THR A 174 34.87 -25.65 2.45
N VAL A 175 35.43 -26.85 2.32
CA VAL A 175 34.68 -28.05 1.91
C VAL A 175 34.12 -28.73 3.16
N VAL A 176 32.80 -28.87 3.21
CA VAL A 176 32.10 -29.50 4.34
C VAL A 176 31.27 -30.68 3.89
N GLU A 177 31.01 -31.59 4.82
CA GLU A 177 30.01 -32.64 4.68
C GLU A 177 28.84 -32.34 5.62
N LEU A 178 27.60 -32.47 5.12
CA LEU A 178 26.38 -32.41 5.94
C LEU A 178 25.27 -33.28 5.35
N ASP A 179 24.30 -33.59 6.20
CA ASP A 179 23.15 -34.41 5.81
C ASP A 179 22.08 -33.53 5.14
N LEU A 180 21.62 -33.94 3.95
CA LEU A 180 20.59 -33.24 3.17
C LEU A 180 19.44 -34.18 2.79
N PRO A 181 18.19 -33.69 2.77
CA PRO A 181 17.03 -34.50 2.40
C PRO A 181 16.87 -34.66 0.88
N GLY A 182 16.22 -35.75 0.45
CA GLY A 182 15.66 -35.88 -0.91
C GLY A 182 16.61 -36.33 -2.03
N ASP A 183 17.72 -37.00 -1.68
CA ASP A 183 18.73 -37.55 -2.58
C ASP A 183 19.16 -36.64 -3.77
N PRO A 184 19.67 -35.43 -3.47
CA PRO A 184 20.09 -34.49 -4.51
C PRO A 184 21.31 -34.99 -5.30
N GLN A 185 21.34 -34.65 -6.59
CA GLN A 185 22.43 -35.04 -7.49
C GLN A 185 23.65 -34.11 -7.35
N PRO A 186 24.88 -34.58 -7.61
CA PRO A 186 26.06 -33.73 -7.72
C PRO A 186 25.83 -32.55 -8.69
N GLY A 187 26.33 -31.38 -8.32
CA GLY A 187 26.12 -30.11 -9.03
C GLY A 187 24.85 -29.36 -8.62
N ALA A 188 23.94 -29.99 -7.86
CA ALA A 188 22.74 -29.33 -7.36
C ALA A 188 23.10 -28.15 -6.44
N PRO A 189 22.43 -26.99 -6.59
CA PRO A 189 22.66 -25.84 -5.73
C PRO A 189 22.04 -26.06 -4.35
N VAL A 190 22.77 -25.64 -3.31
CA VAL A 190 22.33 -25.64 -1.92
C VAL A 190 22.23 -24.20 -1.45
N PHE A 191 21.14 -23.85 -0.78
CA PHE A 191 20.85 -22.50 -0.33
C PHE A 191 20.76 -22.45 1.19
N LYS A 192 21.33 -21.40 1.79
CA LYS A 192 21.16 -21.06 3.20
C LYS A 192 19.87 -20.28 3.38
N THR A 193 18.86 -20.93 3.97
CA THR A 193 17.49 -20.39 4.12
C THR A 193 17.30 -19.63 5.43
N SER A 194 18.13 -19.88 6.43
CA SER A 194 18.19 -19.08 7.66
C SER A 194 19.59 -19.09 8.27
N ASP A 195 19.95 -17.97 8.89
CA ASP A 195 21.16 -17.84 9.70
C ASP A 195 20.80 -17.76 11.19
N ARG A 196 21.29 -18.72 11.97
CA ARG A 196 20.96 -18.86 13.39
C ARG A 196 21.40 -17.66 14.22
N MET A 197 22.60 -17.13 13.96
CA MET A 197 23.14 -16.00 14.72
C MET A 197 22.34 -14.73 14.42
N LEU A 198 22.00 -14.52 13.14
CA LEU A 198 21.18 -13.39 12.73
C LEU A 198 19.79 -13.45 13.38
N LEU A 199 19.16 -14.62 13.40
CA LEU A 199 17.85 -14.82 14.03
C LEU A 199 17.90 -14.65 15.55
N SER A 200 18.91 -15.21 16.23
CA SER A 200 19.08 -15.05 17.68
C SER A 200 19.26 -13.60 18.08
N ARG A 201 20.16 -12.88 17.41
CA ARG A 201 20.40 -11.45 17.63
C ARG A 201 19.13 -10.62 17.41
N ALA A 202 18.38 -10.93 16.35
CA ALA A 202 17.11 -10.27 16.10
C ALA A 202 16.10 -10.57 17.23
N GLN A 203 15.97 -11.83 17.65
CA GLN A 203 15.06 -12.23 18.71
C GLN A 203 15.40 -11.58 20.05
N GLU A 204 16.67 -11.54 20.42
CA GLU A 204 17.16 -10.88 21.64
C GLU A 204 16.78 -9.39 21.69
N SER A 205 16.77 -8.72 20.53
CA SER A 205 16.44 -7.29 20.42
C SER A 205 14.99 -6.93 20.77
N PHE A 206 14.07 -7.90 20.74
CA PHE A 206 12.66 -7.68 21.09
C PHE A 206 12.10 -8.67 22.13
N ALA A 207 12.88 -9.67 22.55
CA ALA A 207 12.51 -10.60 23.62
C ALA A 207 12.63 -9.97 25.02
N SER A 208 13.58 -9.05 25.20
CA SER A 208 13.67 -8.19 26.38
C SER A 208 12.60 -7.10 26.27
N GLY A 209 11.39 -7.41 26.75
CA GLY A 209 10.34 -6.41 26.84
C GLY A 209 10.86 -5.17 27.58
N SER A 210 10.95 -4.04 26.87
CA SER A 210 11.06 -2.66 27.40
C SER A 210 12.44 -1.99 27.59
N GLU A 211 13.59 -2.48 27.09
CA GLU A 211 14.86 -1.77 27.34
C GLU A 211 15.32 -0.78 26.24
N GLY A 212 14.65 -0.71 25.08
CA GLY A 212 15.20 -0.04 23.89
C GLY A 212 14.81 1.44 23.64
N LEU A 213 13.88 2.02 24.40
CA LEU A 213 13.47 3.42 24.21
C LEU A 213 13.65 4.20 25.51
N THR A 214 14.89 4.21 26.01
CA THR A 214 15.23 5.01 27.19
C THR A 214 15.64 6.41 26.75
N ILE A 215 14.87 7.39 27.21
CA ILE A 215 15.12 8.81 26.99
C ILE A 215 16.21 9.25 27.99
N PRO A 216 17.32 9.85 27.52
CA PRO A 216 18.32 10.41 28.42
C PRO A 216 17.72 11.57 29.22
N VAL A 217 17.92 11.54 30.54
CA VAL A 217 17.50 12.62 31.43
C VAL A 217 18.67 13.07 32.28
N SER A 218 18.85 14.38 32.37
CA SER A 218 19.74 15.01 33.34
C SER A 218 18.95 15.40 34.59
N LEU A 219 19.43 15.02 35.77
CA LEU A 219 18.77 15.26 37.05
C LEU A 219 19.62 16.19 37.92
N GLU A 220 18.99 17.20 38.52
CA GLU A 220 19.63 18.09 39.50
C GLU A 220 18.79 18.13 40.78
N PHE A 221 19.39 17.72 41.89
CA PHE A 221 18.78 17.71 43.21
C PHE A 221 19.37 18.82 44.09
N SER A 222 18.54 19.53 44.84
CA SER A 222 19.00 20.46 45.88
C SER A 222 18.19 20.34 47.16
N ALA A 223 18.86 20.50 48.31
CA ALA A 223 18.20 20.50 49.62
C ALA A 223 18.97 21.37 50.62
N VAL A 224 18.22 22.11 51.46
CA VAL A 224 18.72 22.96 52.54
C VAL A 224 17.92 22.68 53.81
N VAL A 225 18.56 22.75 54.98
CA VAL A 225 17.91 22.52 56.29
C VAL A 225 16.63 23.36 56.42
N GLY A 226 15.52 22.72 56.79
CA GLY A 226 14.23 23.36 57.02
C GLY A 226 13.42 23.69 55.74
N GLN A 227 14.01 23.50 54.55
CA GLN A 227 13.35 23.68 53.27
C GLN A 227 12.94 22.35 52.63
N PRO A 228 11.96 22.35 51.71
CA PRO A 228 11.66 21.19 50.88
C PRO A 228 12.85 20.80 49.99
N GLY A 229 13.04 19.50 49.75
CA GLY A 229 13.97 19.03 48.74
C GLY A 229 13.44 19.31 47.33
N HIS A 230 14.29 19.78 46.43
CA HIS A 230 13.94 20.17 45.08
C HIS A 230 14.63 19.25 44.06
N LEU A 231 13.89 18.82 43.04
CA LEU A 231 14.41 18.00 41.94
C LEU A 231 14.02 18.61 40.60
N SER A 232 15.02 18.87 39.77
CA SER A 232 14.88 19.29 38.38
C SER A 232 15.27 18.14 37.43
N LEU A 233 14.51 17.94 36.36
CA LEU A 233 14.78 16.96 35.32
C LEU A 233 14.72 17.63 33.94
N SER A 234 15.65 17.28 33.05
CA SER A 234 15.66 17.72 31.66
C SER A 234 15.97 16.60 30.70
N ASP A 235 15.24 16.51 29.58
CA ASP A 235 15.48 15.53 28.52
C ASP A 235 16.26 16.08 27.31
N ASP A 236 16.59 15.20 26.36
CA ASP A 236 17.26 15.51 25.09
C ASP A 236 16.45 16.34 24.09
N GLN A 237 15.17 16.54 24.34
CA GLN A 237 14.29 17.34 23.50
C GLN A 237 14.09 18.76 24.08
N GLY A 238 14.71 19.06 25.22
CA GLY A 238 14.63 20.35 25.88
C GLY A 238 13.38 20.55 26.74
N ASN A 239 12.69 19.48 27.14
CA ASN A 239 11.66 19.59 28.17
C ASN A 239 12.34 19.60 29.55
N THR A 240 12.03 20.60 30.36
CA THR A 240 12.57 20.76 31.71
C THR A 240 11.42 20.91 32.70
N VAL A 241 11.49 20.17 33.81
CA VAL A 241 10.51 20.21 34.89
C VAL A 241 11.21 20.31 36.22
N SER A 242 10.52 20.91 37.18
CA SER A 242 11.03 21.08 38.54
C SER A 242 9.92 20.75 39.53
N VAL A 243 10.23 19.96 40.55
CA VAL A 243 9.28 19.49 41.56
C VAL A 243 9.87 19.62 42.96
N ASP A 244 9.02 19.99 43.91
CA ASP A 244 9.35 20.01 45.33
C ASP A 244 8.82 18.76 46.04
N GLY A 245 9.57 18.29 47.02
CA GLY A 245 9.19 17.20 47.90
C GLY A 245 8.13 17.64 48.91
N ASP A 246 7.25 16.72 49.28
CA ASP A 246 6.22 16.97 50.31
C ASP A 246 6.78 16.78 51.73
N PHE A 247 8.10 16.94 51.89
CA PHE A 247 8.86 16.76 53.12
C PHE A 247 9.78 17.97 53.33
N ARG A 248 10.24 18.20 54.57
CA ARG A 248 11.28 19.18 54.87
C ARG A 248 12.57 18.46 55.22
N ALA A 249 13.70 18.95 54.74
CA ALA A 249 14.98 18.37 55.09
C ALA A 249 15.31 18.71 56.56
N GLU A 250 15.44 17.69 57.39
CA GLU A 250 15.72 17.84 58.82
C GLU A 250 17.23 17.77 59.08
N GLN A 251 17.68 18.39 60.17
CA GLN A 251 19.07 18.25 60.61
C GLN A 251 19.36 16.82 61.05
N ALA A 252 20.39 16.20 60.49
CA ALA A 252 20.75 14.83 60.81
C ALA A 252 21.24 14.71 62.25
N ILE A 253 20.59 13.84 63.04
CA ILE A 253 21.01 13.51 64.41
C ILE A 253 22.06 12.38 64.38
N ARG A 254 21.95 11.43 63.45
CA ARG A 254 22.93 10.36 63.16
C ARG A 254 22.86 9.99 61.67
N HIS A 255 24.02 9.75 61.04
CA HIS A 255 24.18 9.40 59.61
C HIS A 255 23.59 10.42 58.62
N PRO A 256 24.33 11.50 58.29
CA PRO A 256 23.89 12.47 57.30
C PRO A 256 23.70 11.84 55.91
N LEU A 257 22.78 12.40 55.14
CA LEU A 257 22.48 12.02 53.77
C LEU A 257 23.67 12.35 52.86
N THR A 258 24.25 11.34 52.22
CA THR A 258 25.35 11.52 51.28
C THR A 258 24.86 11.77 49.86
N ALA A 259 25.64 12.49 49.05
CA ALA A 259 25.33 12.73 47.64
C ALA A 259 25.21 11.43 46.84
N GLU A 260 26.02 10.41 47.19
CA GLU A 260 25.97 9.08 46.60
C GLU A 260 24.63 8.40 46.88
N ARG A 261 24.11 8.50 48.11
CA ARG A 261 22.83 7.89 48.48
C ARG A 261 21.65 8.58 47.78
N VAL A 262 21.72 9.89 47.56
CA VAL A 262 20.73 10.62 46.77
C VAL A 262 20.78 10.18 45.30
N LYS A 263 21.98 10.10 44.72
CA LYS A 263 22.19 9.61 43.35
C LYS A 263 21.57 8.23 43.18
N ASP A 264 21.94 7.29 44.04
CA ASP A 264 21.45 5.90 43.99
C ASP A 264 19.93 5.79 44.06
N GLN A 265 19.24 6.70 44.76
CA GLN A 265 17.78 6.65 44.84
C GLN A 265 17.10 7.38 43.68
N LEU A 266 17.61 8.55 43.29
CA LEU A 266 16.96 9.37 42.25
C LEU A 266 17.23 8.85 40.83
N THR A 267 18.35 8.15 40.57
CA THR A 267 18.67 7.61 39.25
C THR A 267 18.09 6.20 38.98
N ARG A 268 17.34 5.62 39.93
CA ARG A 268 16.64 4.32 39.73
C ARG A 268 15.40 4.51 38.85
N LEU A 269 15.62 4.51 37.54
CA LEU A 269 14.59 4.78 36.52
C LEU A 269 14.17 3.55 35.69
N GLY A 270 14.64 2.34 36.02
CA GLY A 270 14.47 1.14 35.17
C GLY A 270 13.04 0.66 34.90
N ALA A 271 12.02 1.17 35.61
CA ALA A 271 10.60 0.89 35.33
C ALA A 271 9.92 1.98 34.49
N THR A 272 10.71 2.89 33.92
CA THR A 272 10.24 4.06 33.17
C THR A 272 10.91 4.10 31.81
N ALA A 273 10.43 4.95 30.90
CA ALA A 273 11.05 5.17 29.60
C ALA A 273 12.32 6.06 29.68
N TYR A 274 12.97 6.20 30.84
CA TYR A 274 14.07 7.14 31.05
C TYR A 274 15.33 6.46 31.60
N TYR A 275 16.49 6.98 31.25
CA TYR A 275 17.76 6.66 31.93
C TYR A 275 18.48 7.94 32.37
N ALA A 276 19.21 7.86 33.48
CA ALA A 276 19.96 8.99 34.00
C ALA A 276 21.27 9.16 33.20
N GLN A 277 21.35 10.21 32.39
CA GLN A 277 22.57 10.56 31.64
C GLN A 277 23.54 11.37 32.51
N ASN A 278 23.02 12.36 33.22
CA ASN A 278 23.78 13.21 34.13
C ASN A 278 23.06 13.34 35.47
N PHE A 279 23.81 13.45 36.56
CA PHE A 279 23.25 13.68 37.90
C PHE A 279 24.11 14.68 38.67
N ARG A 280 23.46 15.67 39.28
CA ARG A 280 24.09 16.63 40.19
C ARG A 280 23.27 16.76 41.48
N ALA A 281 23.95 16.85 42.61
CA ALA A 281 23.32 17.12 43.90
C ALA A 281 24.00 18.30 44.60
N VAL A 282 23.22 19.21 45.16
CA VAL A 282 23.66 20.34 45.99
C VAL A 282 22.98 20.22 47.34
N ILE A 283 23.75 19.84 48.37
CA ILE A 283 23.25 19.57 49.72
C ILE A 283 23.92 20.58 50.65
N ASP A 284 23.12 21.43 51.30
CA ASP A 284 23.61 22.43 52.25
C ASP A 284 23.28 22.01 53.70
N GLY A 285 24.33 21.60 54.42
CA GLY A 285 24.26 21.10 55.81
C GLY A 285 24.17 19.58 55.93
N ASP A 286 24.22 19.10 57.18
CA ASP A 286 24.03 17.69 57.53
C ASP A 286 22.53 17.36 57.59
N LEU A 287 21.99 16.81 56.49
CA LEU A 287 20.56 16.58 56.32
C LEU A 287 20.18 15.11 56.52
N MET A 288 18.98 14.87 57.05
CA MET A 288 18.31 13.57 57.01
C MET A 288 17.07 13.70 56.12
N ILE A 289 17.03 12.89 55.04
CA ILE A 289 15.85 12.75 54.18
C ILE A 289 15.52 11.24 54.09
N PRO A 290 14.30 10.83 54.46
CA PRO A 290 13.85 9.45 54.30
C PRO A 290 13.91 8.97 52.83
N VAL A 291 14.29 7.70 52.63
CA VAL A 291 14.35 7.10 51.29
C VAL A 291 12.97 7.06 50.62
N SER A 292 11.89 6.91 51.40
CA SER A 292 10.51 7.00 50.90
C SER A 292 10.25 8.33 50.20
N ASP A 293 10.83 9.40 50.73
CA ASP A 293 10.56 10.76 50.30
C ASP A 293 11.37 11.10 49.04
N LEU A 294 12.62 10.65 48.96
CA LEU A 294 13.40 10.67 47.71
C LEU A 294 12.72 9.86 46.60
N ASN A 295 12.15 8.70 46.92
CA ASN A 295 11.40 7.88 45.97
C ASN A 295 10.09 8.56 45.53
N SER A 296 9.42 9.28 46.43
CA SER A 296 8.24 10.06 46.10
C SER A 296 8.60 11.23 45.17
N LEU A 297 9.66 11.97 45.50
CA LEU A 297 10.18 13.08 44.70
C LEU A 297 10.59 12.64 43.30
N ARG A 298 11.30 11.51 43.17
CA ARG A 298 11.63 10.90 41.87
C ARG A 298 10.37 10.61 41.05
N ARG A 299 9.37 9.95 41.65
CA ARG A 299 8.11 9.61 40.96
C ARG A 299 7.36 10.85 40.50
N LYS A 300 7.29 11.88 41.35
CA LYS A 300 6.67 13.18 41.05
C LYS A 300 7.39 13.88 39.88
N GLY A 301 8.72 13.87 39.89
CA GLY A 301 9.54 14.45 38.82
C GLY A 301 9.38 13.74 37.48
N ILE A 302 9.38 12.41 37.49
CA ILE A 302 9.16 11.61 36.27
C ILE A 302 7.75 11.82 35.71
N ALA A 303 6.72 11.81 36.55
CA ALA A 303 5.35 12.07 36.13
C ALA A 303 5.20 13.48 35.52
N ALA A 304 5.84 14.50 36.12
CA ALA A 304 5.86 15.85 35.58
C ALA A 304 6.57 15.92 34.22
N LEU A 305 7.69 15.21 34.05
CA LEU A 305 8.44 15.17 32.79
C LEU A 305 7.63 14.45 31.69
N GLU A 306 6.98 13.33 32.01
CA GLU A 306 6.04 12.64 31.11
C GLU A 306 4.92 13.59 30.67
N GLU A 307 4.32 14.31 31.61
CA GLU A 307 3.28 15.28 31.28
C GLU A 307 3.80 16.41 30.39
N ALA A 308 4.99 16.95 30.66
CA ALA A 308 5.61 17.98 29.81
C ALA A 308 5.86 17.47 28.38
N ARG A 309 6.36 16.25 28.23
CA ARG A 309 6.57 15.59 26.92
C ARG A 309 5.24 15.37 26.19
N LEU A 310 4.22 14.86 26.87
CA LEU A 310 2.89 14.65 26.32
C LEU A 310 2.21 15.96 25.94
N ARG A 311 2.36 17.02 26.76
CA ARG A 311 1.85 18.36 26.46
C ARG A 311 2.54 18.95 25.23
N ARG A 312 3.85 18.81 25.08
CA ARG A 312 4.56 19.24 23.86
C ARG A 312 4.06 18.51 22.63
N TRP A 313 3.88 17.19 22.70
CA TRP A 313 3.30 16.40 21.61
C TRP A 313 1.85 16.80 21.32
N ALA A 314 1.04 17.03 22.35
CA ALA A 314 -0.31 17.54 22.21
C ALA A 314 -0.30 18.95 21.61
N SER A 315 0.68 19.80 21.92
CA SER A 315 0.77 21.18 21.43
C SER A 315 1.31 21.22 19.99
N ALA A 316 2.33 20.45 19.65
CA ALA A 316 2.91 20.35 18.31
C ALA A 316 1.97 19.58 17.36
N GLY A 317 1.36 18.51 17.87
CA GLY A 317 0.34 17.74 17.18
C GLY A 317 -0.96 18.52 17.01
N ARG A 318 -1.47 19.25 18.01
CA ARG A 318 -2.73 20.01 17.88
C ARG A 318 -2.54 21.40 17.25
N ALA A 319 -1.41 22.08 17.38
CA ALA A 319 -1.24 23.35 16.67
C ALA A 319 -1.18 23.16 15.14
N GLY A 320 -0.59 22.06 14.67
CA GLY A 320 -0.58 21.68 13.24
C GLY A 320 -1.81 20.90 12.80
N LEU A 321 -2.39 20.06 13.68
CA LEU A 321 -3.45 19.11 13.34
C LEU A 321 -4.81 19.46 13.96
N ALA A 322 -4.95 20.11 15.12
CA ALA A 322 -6.26 20.59 15.61
C ALA A 322 -6.75 21.84 14.87
N GLY A 323 -5.85 22.55 14.18
CA GLY A 323 -6.25 23.48 13.11
C GLY A 323 -6.82 22.78 11.86
N ARG A 324 -6.63 21.45 11.70
CA ARG A 324 -6.96 20.67 10.49
C ARG A 324 -7.88 19.47 10.72
N ILE A 325 -8.04 19.01 11.96
CA ILE A 325 -8.94 17.96 12.42
C ILE A 325 -9.76 18.62 13.51
N ARG A 326 -10.91 19.18 13.12
CA ARG A 326 -11.92 19.62 14.09
C ARG A 326 -12.52 18.39 14.75
N GLU A 327 -12.65 18.43 16.08
CA GLU A 327 -13.52 17.49 16.77
C GLU A 327 -14.93 17.57 16.16
N PRO A 328 -15.56 16.42 15.84
CA PRO A 328 -16.89 16.42 15.29
C PRO A 328 -17.88 16.73 16.42
N GLY A 329 -18.24 18.01 16.55
CA GLY A 329 -19.44 18.42 17.29
C GLY A 329 -19.28 19.70 18.10
N ALA A 330 -19.61 20.83 17.47
CA ALA A 330 -20.53 21.85 17.99
C ALA A 330 -20.31 23.16 17.20
N SER A 331 -21.15 23.37 16.19
CA SER A 331 -21.30 24.61 15.40
C SER A 331 -20.15 25.01 14.44
N GLY A 332 -20.49 25.09 13.15
CA GLY A 332 -20.03 26.19 12.30
C GLY A 332 -18.82 25.95 11.38
N THR A 333 -19.10 25.43 10.19
CA THR A 333 -18.50 25.83 8.90
C THR A 333 -16.98 25.67 8.74
N TYR A 334 -16.57 24.61 8.04
CA TYR A 334 -15.48 24.77 7.07
C TYR A 334 -16.00 25.70 5.96
N PRO A 335 -15.23 26.69 5.47
CA PRO A 335 -15.65 27.50 4.33
C PRO A 335 -15.58 26.63 3.08
N ILE A 336 -16.62 25.82 2.90
CA ILE A 336 -17.00 25.17 1.65
C ILE A 336 -17.61 26.29 0.81
N SER A 337 -16.78 26.93 0.00
CA SER A 337 -17.21 28.02 -0.88
C SER A 337 -18.22 27.51 -1.91
N SER A 338 -19.46 27.95 -1.73
CA SER A 338 -20.52 28.16 -2.74
C SER A 338 -20.72 27.06 -3.80
N VAL A 339 -21.26 25.91 -3.37
CA VAL A 339 -22.17 25.15 -4.26
C VAL A 339 -23.41 26.00 -4.47
N THR A 340 -23.63 26.40 -5.72
CA THR A 340 -24.68 27.33 -6.11
C THR A 340 -26.06 26.73 -5.83
N SER A 341 -27.06 27.58 -5.57
CA SER A 341 -28.45 27.17 -5.40
C SER A 341 -29.04 26.42 -6.62
N GLN A 342 -28.34 26.47 -7.75
CA GLN A 342 -28.69 25.81 -9.01
C GLN A 342 -28.37 24.31 -8.97
N GLU A 343 -27.21 23.92 -8.42
CA GLU A 343 -26.82 22.52 -8.20
C GLU A 343 -27.72 21.83 -7.17
N ARG A 344 -28.18 22.55 -6.14
CA ARG A 344 -29.18 22.06 -5.17
C ARG A 344 -30.57 21.82 -5.76
N ARG A 345 -30.96 22.57 -6.80
CA ARG A 345 -32.25 22.38 -7.49
C ARG A 345 -32.23 21.21 -8.47
N LEU A 346 -31.08 20.90 -9.07
CA LEU A 346 -30.90 19.72 -9.93
C LEU A 346 -31.03 18.41 -9.14
N GLY A 347 -30.43 18.32 -7.95
CA GLY A 347 -30.55 17.13 -7.08
C GLY A 347 -31.98 16.82 -6.62
N ARG A 348 -32.77 17.86 -6.29
CA ARG A 348 -34.16 17.71 -5.81
C ARG A 348 -35.16 17.19 -6.85
N ARG A 349 -34.88 17.32 -8.16
CA ARG A 349 -35.76 16.86 -9.25
C ARG A 349 -35.48 15.41 -9.68
N LEU A 350 -34.35 14.83 -9.28
CA LEU A 350 -33.86 13.53 -9.75
C LEU A 350 -34.30 12.32 -8.90
N ARG A 351 -35.02 12.53 -7.79
CA ARG A 351 -35.44 11.46 -6.87
C ARG A 351 -36.59 10.55 -7.38
N THR A 352 -36.65 10.28 -8.68
CA THR A 352 -37.61 9.30 -9.23
C THR A 352 -37.02 8.34 -10.28
N ARG A 353 -35.75 8.44 -10.69
CA ARG A 353 -35.23 7.54 -11.75
C ARG A 353 -33.75 7.17 -11.56
N THR A 354 -33.49 5.87 -11.37
CA THR A 354 -32.17 5.26 -11.53
C THR A 354 -31.59 5.61 -12.91
N VAL A 355 -30.37 6.14 -12.93
CA VAL A 355 -29.64 6.42 -14.18
C VAL A 355 -28.84 5.18 -14.58
N LEU A 356 -28.91 4.82 -15.87
CA LEU A 356 -27.99 3.86 -16.49
C LEU A 356 -26.82 4.61 -17.08
N SER A 357 -25.66 4.46 -16.45
CA SER A 357 -24.41 5.01 -16.92
C SER A 357 -23.57 3.96 -17.63
N VAL A 358 -22.81 4.33 -18.66
CA VAL A 358 -21.93 3.40 -19.37
C VAL A 358 -20.56 4.04 -19.62
N SER A 359 -19.47 3.36 -19.27
CA SER A 359 -18.12 3.79 -19.67
C SER A 359 -17.73 3.22 -21.03
N ALA A 360 -17.15 4.05 -21.89
CA ALA A 360 -16.75 3.68 -23.25
C ALA A 360 -15.28 4.03 -23.50
N SER A 361 -14.55 3.09 -24.11
CA SER A 361 -13.11 3.20 -24.38
C SER A 361 -12.79 3.94 -25.68
N ASP A 362 -13.74 4.01 -26.62
CA ASP A 362 -13.59 4.62 -27.95
C ASP A 362 -14.93 5.18 -28.49
N PRO A 363 -14.91 6.01 -29.56
CA PRO A 363 -16.13 6.58 -30.12
C PRO A 363 -17.17 5.57 -30.64
N VAL A 364 -16.76 4.42 -31.14
CA VAL A 364 -17.70 3.39 -31.64
C VAL A 364 -18.41 2.73 -30.47
N SER A 365 -17.67 2.42 -29.41
CA SER A 365 -18.24 1.90 -28.17
C SER A 365 -19.15 2.93 -27.48
N LEU A 366 -18.82 4.22 -27.57
CA LEU A 366 -19.66 5.32 -27.07
C LEU A 366 -21.01 5.37 -27.81
N GLU A 367 -21.00 5.34 -29.14
CA GLU A 367 -22.21 5.33 -29.95
C GLU A 367 -23.08 4.10 -29.63
N ALA A 368 -22.48 2.91 -29.53
CA ALA A 368 -23.20 1.69 -29.17
C ALA A 368 -23.87 1.78 -27.79
N ALA A 369 -23.24 2.46 -26.81
CA ALA A 369 -23.87 2.73 -25.51
C ALA A 369 -25.08 3.65 -25.64
N LEU A 370 -24.96 4.72 -26.43
CA LEU A 370 -26.05 5.68 -26.66
C LEU A 370 -27.23 5.02 -27.39
N GLU A 371 -26.98 4.30 -28.47
CA GLU A 371 -27.98 3.52 -29.21
C GLU A 371 -28.65 2.46 -28.33
N GLY A 372 -27.89 1.89 -27.39
CA GLY A 372 -28.35 0.92 -26.39
C GLY A 372 -29.32 1.52 -25.37
N GLY A 373 -29.32 2.84 -25.17
CA GLY A 373 -30.20 3.55 -24.24
C GLY A 373 -29.50 4.03 -22.95
N ALA A 374 -28.18 4.23 -22.99
CA ALA A 374 -27.46 4.87 -21.89
C ALA A 374 -27.99 6.29 -21.64
N ALA A 375 -28.33 6.61 -20.39
CA ALA A 375 -28.76 7.95 -19.98
C ALA A 375 -27.59 8.85 -19.61
N ARG A 376 -26.44 8.25 -19.29
CA ARG A 376 -25.17 8.91 -19.04
C ARG A 376 -24.04 8.11 -19.66
N VAL A 377 -23.08 8.78 -20.28
CA VAL A 377 -21.87 8.15 -20.83
C VAL A 377 -20.61 8.75 -20.23
N TYR A 378 -19.69 7.86 -19.84
CA TYR A 378 -18.35 8.20 -19.36
C TYR A 378 -17.33 7.86 -20.45
N PHE A 379 -16.63 8.85 -21.00
CA PHE A 379 -15.65 8.63 -22.07
C PHE A 379 -14.48 9.60 -21.96
N GLY A 380 -13.37 9.35 -22.67
CA GLY A 380 -12.11 10.06 -22.43
C GLY A 380 -11.18 9.23 -21.54
N GLY A 381 -10.63 9.84 -20.49
CA GLY A 381 -9.84 9.16 -19.48
C GLY A 381 -8.60 8.46 -20.02
N GLU A 382 -8.34 7.25 -19.55
CA GLU A 382 -7.29 6.39 -20.06
C GLU A 382 -7.66 5.81 -21.42
N SER A 383 -6.85 6.08 -22.44
CA SER A 383 -6.95 5.39 -23.73
C SER A 383 -6.13 4.11 -23.71
N TYR A 384 -6.80 2.98 -23.91
CA TYR A 384 -6.19 1.66 -23.90
C TYR A 384 -5.85 1.19 -25.30
N ARG A 385 -4.61 0.77 -25.56
CA ARG A 385 -4.25 0.13 -26.82
C ARG A 385 -4.90 -1.27 -26.91
N PRO A 386 -5.50 -1.64 -28.06
CA PRO A 386 -5.43 -0.98 -29.38
C PRO A 386 -6.49 0.10 -29.63
N PHE A 387 -7.40 0.34 -28.70
CA PHE A 387 -8.44 1.36 -28.84
C PHE A 387 -7.79 2.74 -29.04
N GLY A 388 -8.43 3.57 -29.86
CA GLY A 388 -7.89 4.86 -30.27
C GLY A 388 -7.69 5.83 -29.11
N GLU A 389 -6.83 6.83 -29.31
CA GLU A 389 -6.70 7.93 -28.35
C GLU A 389 -7.92 8.87 -28.42
N TRP A 390 -8.34 9.37 -27.26
CA TRP A 390 -9.34 10.43 -27.19
C TRP A 390 -8.69 11.77 -27.55
N SER A 391 -8.73 12.12 -28.84
CA SER A 391 -8.41 13.46 -29.34
C SER A 391 -9.48 14.47 -28.90
N LEU A 392 -9.16 15.77 -28.93
CA LEU A 392 -10.14 16.81 -28.65
C LEU A 392 -11.34 16.74 -29.61
N GLU A 393 -11.08 16.40 -30.88
CA GLU A 393 -12.13 16.21 -31.90
C GLU A 393 -13.06 15.05 -31.53
N ASN A 394 -12.52 13.87 -31.17
CA ASN A 394 -13.33 12.72 -30.77
C ASN A 394 -14.12 13.00 -29.48
N ILE A 395 -13.56 13.79 -28.56
CA ILE A 395 -14.28 14.23 -27.35
C ILE A 395 -15.45 15.15 -27.73
N GLN A 396 -15.22 16.13 -28.61
CA GLN A 396 -16.26 17.04 -29.09
C GLN A 396 -17.39 16.28 -29.80
N GLN A 397 -17.04 15.33 -30.67
CA GLN A 397 -18.00 14.45 -31.35
C GLN A 397 -18.80 13.63 -30.33
N GLY A 398 -18.13 13.07 -29.30
CA GLY A 398 -18.79 12.32 -28.25
C GLY A 398 -19.78 13.15 -27.41
N ILE A 399 -19.42 14.40 -27.09
CA ILE A 399 -20.34 15.35 -26.43
C ILE A 399 -21.57 15.60 -27.30
N GLN A 400 -21.38 15.82 -28.60
CA GLN A 400 -22.48 16.06 -29.53
C GLN A 400 -23.37 14.81 -29.72
N ALA A 401 -22.77 13.62 -29.79
CA ALA A 401 -23.49 12.35 -29.92
C ALA A 401 -24.39 12.09 -28.70
N ALA A 402 -23.86 12.29 -27.49
CA ALA A 402 -24.62 12.18 -26.25
C ALA A 402 -25.78 13.18 -26.22
N LYS A 403 -25.53 14.44 -26.60
CA LYS A 403 -26.58 15.48 -26.71
C LYS A 403 -27.68 15.09 -27.69
N ASN A 404 -27.34 14.52 -28.84
CA ASN A 404 -28.33 14.07 -29.84
C ASN A 404 -29.23 12.95 -29.31
N HIS A 405 -28.71 12.10 -28.42
CA HIS A 405 -29.44 11.03 -27.77
C HIS A 405 -30.13 11.45 -26.45
N GLY A 406 -29.97 12.71 -26.03
CA GLY A 406 -30.50 13.19 -24.75
C GLY A 406 -29.81 12.58 -23.52
N ALA A 407 -28.56 12.12 -23.66
CA ALA A 407 -27.75 11.54 -22.60
C ALA A 407 -26.75 12.58 -22.03
N GLU A 408 -26.38 12.42 -20.76
CA GLU A 408 -25.33 13.23 -20.13
C GLU A 408 -23.93 12.83 -20.63
N ALA A 409 -23.17 13.80 -21.15
CA ALA A 409 -21.79 13.63 -21.60
C ALA A 409 -20.79 13.95 -20.47
N ILE A 410 -20.29 12.92 -19.80
CA ILE A 410 -19.32 13.08 -18.70
C ILE A 410 -17.92 12.66 -19.17
N VAL A 411 -16.99 13.62 -19.22
CA VAL A 411 -15.62 13.33 -19.64
C VAL A 411 -14.83 12.75 -18.48
N SER A 412 -14.35 11.52 -18.65
CA SER A 412 -13.51 10.81 -17.70
C SER A 412 -12.09 11.35 -17.68
N LEU A 413 -11.49 11.35 -16.50
CA LEU A 413 -10.09 11.74 -16.31
C LEU A 413 -9.22 10.53 -16.00
N PRO A 414 -7.94 10.52 -16.41
CA PRO A 414 -7.04 9.41 -16.15
C PRO A 414 -6.80 9.21 -14.66
N ARG A 415 -6.78 7.98 -14.16
CA ARG A 415 -6.57 7.71 -12.72
C ARG A 415 -5.20 8.16 -12.19
N ILE A 416 -4.16 8.05 -13.01
CA ILE A 416 -2.78 8.39 -12.64
C ILE A 416 -2.25 9.44 -13.62
N VAL A 417 -1.82 10.57 -13.07
CA VAL A 417 -1.08 11.61 -13.76
C VAL A 417 0.19 11.86 -12.94
N ALA A 418 1.35 11.57 -13.51
CA ALA A 418 2.62 11.84 -12.85
C ALA A 418 2.97 13.33 -12.93
N GLN A 419 3.86 13.81 -12.04
CA GLN A 419 4.28 15.23 -12.06
C GLN A 419 4.78 15.68 -13.43
N ARG A 420 5.60 14.84 -14.10
CA ARG A 420 6.12 15.10 -15.45
C ARG A 420 5.03 15.19 -16.54
N GLU A 421 3.84 14.67 -16.27
CA GLU A 421 2.70 14.64 -17.19
C GLU A 421 1.73 15.82 -16.93
N THR A 422 1.96 16.59 -15.86
CA THR A 422 0.96 17.56 -15.35
C THR A 422 0.72 18.72 -16.30
N ASP A 423 1.76 19.32 -16.89
CA ASP A 423 1.61 20.48 -17.78
C ASP A 423 0.78 20.12 -19.03
N ALA A 424 1.15 19.02 -19.70
CA ALA A 424 0.43 18.54 -20.88
C ALA A 424 -1.00 18.10 -20.53
N TYR A 425 -1.18 17.47 -19.36
CA TYR A 425 -2.49 17.08 -18.85
C TYR A 425 -3.39 18.30 -18.59
N GLU A 426 -2.89 19.33 -17.90
CA GLU A 426 -3.65 20.53 -17.58
C GLU A 426 -4.06 21.30 -18.84
N GLN A 427 -3.13 21.47 -19.79
CA GLN A 427 -3.44 22.09 -21.08
C GLN A 427 -4.56 21.35 -21.82
N LYS A 428 -4.48 20.02 -21.90
CA LYS A 428 -5.52 19.20 -22.52
C LYS A 428 -6.85 19.32 -21.76
N LEU A 429 -6.82 19.32 -20.43
CA LEU A 429 -8.03 19.43 -19.62
C LEU A 429 -8.72 20.79 -19.78
N ARG A 430 -7.96 21.88 -19.86
CA ARG A 430 -8.50 23.22 -20.14
C ARG A 430 -9.17 23.29 -21.51
N ALA A 431 -8.55 22.74 -22.54
CA ALA A 431 -9.14 22.65 -23.87
C ALA A 431 -10.43 21.81 -23.89
N ILE A 432 -10.47 20.69 -23.15
CA ILE A 432 -11.70 19.89 -23.00
C ILE A 432 -12.79 20.70 -22.28
N ALA A 433 -12.44 21.46 -21.25
CA ALA A 433 -13.39 22.27 -20.49
C ALA A 433 -14.07 23.36 -21.33
N GLU A 434 -13.39 23.88 -22.36
CA GLU A 434 -13.97 24.84 -23.33
C GLU A 434 -15.05 24.20 -24.23
N LEU A 435 -15.03 22.88 -24.39
CA LEU A 435 -16.09 22.13 -25.09
C LEU A 435 -17.39 22.06 -24.28
N ASN A 436 -17.39 22.51 -23.03
CA ASN A 436 -18.52 22.53 -22.10
C ASN A 436 -19.25 21.16 -21.99
N PRO A 437 -18.56 20.09 -21.54
CA PRO A 437 -19.24 18.84 -21.22
C PRO A 437 -20.22 19.01 -20.05
N ASP A 438 -21.19 18.10 -19.91
CA ASP A 438 -22.13 18.12 -18.77
C ASP A 438 -21.42 17.88 -17.42
N GLY A 439 -20.25 17.22 -17.47
CA GLY A 439 -19.49 16.91 -16.27
C GLY A 439 -18.12 16.31 -16.53
N PHE A 440 -17.39 16.11 -15.44
CA PHE A 440 -16.16 15.33 -15.40
C PHE A 440 -16.25 14.19 -14.39
N LEU A 441 -15.73 13.03 -14.76
CA LEU A 441 -15.55 11.90 -13.85
C LEU A 441 -14.11 11.92 -13.31
N ILE A 442 -13.96 12.26 -12.03
CA ILE A 442 -12.68 12.31 -11.33
C ILE A 442 -12.32 10.94 -10.75
N ARG A 443 -11.04 10.59 -10.84
CA ARG A 443 -10.46 9.32 -10.37
C ARG A 443 -9.38 9.49 -9.30
N ASN A 444 -9.02 10.74 -9.00
CA ASN A 444 -8.24 11.11 -7.82
C ASN A 444 -8.65 12.51 -7.33
N ILE A 445 -8.37 12.81 -6.05
CA ILE A 445 -8.79 14.06 -5.42
C ILE A 445 -8.12 15.32 -5.98
N GLY A 446 -6.91 15.19 -6.56
CA GLY A 446 -6.19 16.30 -7.17
C GLY A 446 -6.93 16.87 -8.39
N GLN A 447 -7.67 16.02 -9.10
CA GLN A 447 -8.48 16.43 -10.25
C GLN A 447 -9.67 17.31 -9.86
N ALA A 448 -10.36 16.98 -8.77
CA ALA A 448 -11.40 17.86 -8.24
C ALA A 448 -10.83 19.22 -7.83
N HIS A 449 -9.65 19.24 -7.20
CA HIS A 449 -8.97 20.49 -6.85
C HIS A 449 -8.68 21.33 -8.10
N LEU A 450 -8.08 20.73 -9.12
CA LEU A 450 -7.73 21.40 -10.37
C LEU A 450 -8.96 21.96 -11.11
N LEU A 451 -10.01 21.15 -11.29
CA LEU A 451 -11.25 21.58 -11.95
C LEU A 451 -11.96 22.71 -11.20
N ARG A 452 -11.92 22.71 -9.86
CA ARG A 452 -12.51 23.80 -9.06
C ARG A 452 -11.82 25.14 -9.30
N GLN A 453 -10.52 25.15 -9.58
CA GLN A 453 -9.78 26.39 -9.81
C GLN A 453 -10.17 27.11 -11.10
N PHE A 454 -10.45 26.39 -12.19
CA PHE A 454 -10.71 27.03 -13.50
C PHE A 454 -12.05 26.69 -14.16
N TRP A 455 -12.64 25.53 -13.89
CA TRP A 455 -13.92 25.15 -14.49
C TRP A 455 -15.12 25.59 -13.65
N GLY A 456 -14.93 25.76 -12.33
CA GLY A 456 -15.78 26.60 -11.48
C GLY A 456 -17.29 26.28 -11.52
N GLY A 457 -17.69 25.06 -11.12
CA GLY A 457 -19.10 24.69 -10.91
C GLY A 457 -19.99 24.68 -12.16
N ARG A 458 -19.41 24.71 -13.36
CA ARG A 458 -20.15 24.77 -14.65
C ARG A 458 -20.89 23.48 -15.02
N GLY A 459 -20.66 22.40 -14.29
CA GLY A 459 -21.33 21.11 -14.50
C GLY A 459 -20.99 20.12 -13.39
N ARG A 460 -21.31 18.86 -13.62
CA ARG A 460 -21.23 17.82 -12.59
C ARG A 460 -19.79 17.38 -12.35
N LEU A 461 -19.43 17.19 -11.09
CA LEU A 461 -18.23 16.43 -10.72
C LEU A 461 -18.67 15.06 -10.21
N CYS A 462 -18.34 14.01 -10.95
CA CYS A 462 -18.65 12.64 -10.61
C CYS A 462 -17.41 11.98 -9.99
N GLY A 463 -17.55 11.34 -8.84
CA GLY A 463 -16.51 10.54 -8.19
C GLY A 463 -16.54 9.10 -8.67
N ASP A 464 -15.44 8.61 -9.23
CA ASP A 464 -15.31 7.22 -9.69
C ASP A 464 -15.11 6.22 -8.55
N TYR A 465 -15.36 4.93 -8.79
CA TYR A 465 -15.16 3.88 -7.78
C TYR A 465 -13.69 3.78 -7.35
N THR A 466 -12.75 4.27 -8.17
CA THR A 466 -11.31 4.36 -7.83
C THR A 466 -11.01 5.29 -6.65
N LEU A 467 -11.96 6.11 -6.19
CA LEU A 467 -11.85 6.90 -4.97
C LEU A 467 -12.04 6.08 -3.69
N ASN A 468 -12.35 4.78 -3.80
CA ASN A 468 -12.47 3.83 -2.69
C ASN A 468 -13.47 4.27 -1.61
N VAL A 469 -14.67 4.66 -2.03
CA VAL A 469 -15.74 5.03 -1.09
C VAL A 469 -16.36 3.77 -0.48
N PHE A 470 -15.91 3.40 0.72
CA PHE A 470 -16.40 2.27 1.52
C PHE A 470 -17.27 2.67 2.71
N ASN A 471 -17.27 3.95 3.08
CA ASN A 471 -17.93 4.46 4.27
C ASN A 471 -18.32 5.93 4.07
N THR A 472 -19.22 6.43 4.94
CA THR A 472 -19.76 7.79 4.86
C THR A 472 -18.71 8.87 5.12
N HIS A 473 -17.71 8.64 5.98
CA HIS A 473 -16.63 9.61 6.20
C HIS A 473 -15.82 9.87 4.93
N THR A 474 -15.56 8.83 4.12
CA THR A 474 -14.90 9.01 2.82
C THR A 474 -15.79 9.82 1.88
N ALA A 475 -17.10 9.59 1.85
CA ALA A 475 -18.03 10.35 1.03
C ALA A 475 -18.09 11.84 1.46
N GLU A 476 -18.16 12.11 2.77
CA GLU A 476 -18.13 13.47 3.34
C GLU A 476 -16.82 14.19 3.03
N ALA A 477 -15.68 13.49 3.08
CA ALA A 477 -14.40 14.07 2.67
C ALA A 477 -14.34 14.44 1.17
N LEU A 478 -15.25 13.88 0.36
CA LEU A 478 -15.44 14.16 -1.05
C LEU A 478 -16.61 15.14 -1.31
N GLU A 479 -16.95 16.00 -0.35
CA GLU A 479 -17.92 17.08 -0.53
C GLU A 479 -17.65 17.92 -1.78
N GLY A 480 -18.73 18.35 -2.45
CA GLY A 480 -18.68 19.08 -3.72
C GLY A 480 -18.61 18.20 -4.97
N LEU A 481 -18.82 16.89 -4.83
CA LEU A 481 -19.20 16.00 -5.94
C LEU A 481 -20.72 15.91 -6.05
N SER A 482 -21.21 15.74 -7.28
CA SER A 482 -22.64 15.55 -7.58
C SER A 482 -23.04 14.08 -7.65
N VAL A 483 -22.09 13.20 -7.98
CA VAL A 483 -22.26 11.75 -8.08
C VAL A 483 -21.12 11.09 -7.32
N ILE A 484 -21.42 10.07 -6.52
CA ILE A 484 -20.41 9.23 -5.86
C ILE A 484 -20.63 7.78 -6.29
N THR A 485 -19.66 7.21 -6.98
CA THR A 485 -19.66 5.78 -7.30
C THR A 485 -19.07 5.00 -6.12
N LEU A 486 -19.89 4.13 -5.53
CA LEU A 486 -19.51 3.23 -4.46
C LEU A 486 -18.49 2.19 -4.93
N SER A 487 -17.64 1.73 -4.01
CA SER A 487 -16.70 0.65 -4.30
C SER A 487 -17.45 -0.65 -4.68
N PRO A 488 -17.07 -1.35 -5.77
CA PRO A 488 -17.65 -2.64 -6.15
C PRO A 488 -17.30 -3.77 -5.15
N GLU A 489 -16.44 -3.47 -4.18
CA GLU A 489 -16.02 -4.38 -3.10
C GLU A 489 -16.97 -4.36 -1.88
N LEU A 490 -17.98 -3.49 -1.86
CA LEU A 490 -18.97 -3.45 -0.79
C LEU A 490 -20.01 -4.56 -0.90
N THR A 491 -20.39 -5.15 0.24
CA THR A 491 -21.60 -5.97 0.36
C THR A 491 -22.87 -5.13 0.29
N LEU A 492 -24.00 -5.73 -0.08
CA LEU A 492 -25.31 -5.09 -0.03
C LEU A 492 -25.66 -4.58 1.38
N ALA A 493 -25.24 -5.30 2.43
CA ALA A 493 -25.44 -4.87 3.82
C ALA A 493 -24.61 -3.62 4.17
N GLN A 494 -23.36 -3.55 3.70
CA GLN A 494 -22.53 -2.35 3.89
C GLN A 494 -23.07 -1.17 3.07
N ILE A 495 -23.49 -1.38 1.82
CA ILE A 495 -24.13 -0.35 0.99
C ILE A 495 -25.31 0.27 1.74
N ARG A 496 -26.21 -0.55 2.29
CA ARG A 496 -27.34 -0.05 3.10
C ARG A 496 -26.89 0.82 4.27
N LYS A 497 -25.79 0.47 4.94
CA LYS A 497 -25.26 1.27 6.06
C LYS A 497 -24.70 2.61 5.59
N VAL A 498 -23.98 2.64 4.47
CA VAL A 498 -23.44 3.88 3.89
C VAL A 498 -24.58 4.82 3.52
N LEU A 499 -25.60 4.31 2.84
CA LEU A 499 -26.77 5.10 2.40
C LEU A 499 -27.68 5.51 3.56
N ALA A 500 -27.82 4.68 4.60
CA ALA A 500 -28.64 5.02 5.77
C ALA A 500 -28.01 6.11 6.65
N ALA A 501 -26.69 6.25 6.61
CA ALA A 501 -25.97 7.28 7.35
C ALA A 501 -26.08 8.68 6.72
N GLU A 502 -26.75 8.82 5.57
CA GLU A 502 -27.12 10.12 4.98
C GLU A 502 -28.24 10.81 5.79
N ALA A 503 -27.87 11.29 6.97
CA ALA A 503 -28.51 12.41 7.65
C ALA A 503 -27.68 13.70 7.45
N THR A 504 -26.88 13.76 6.37
CA THR A 504 -25.98 14.86 6.02
C THR A 504 -26.71 15.96 5.25
N ALA A 505 -26.21 17.20 5.30
CA ALA A 505 -26.83 18.35 4.61
C ALA A 505 -26.63 18.34 3.07
N VAL A 506 -25.92 17.35 2.54
CA VAL A 506 -25.52 17.22 1.12
C VAL A 506 -26.14 15.95 0.56
N GLU A 507 -27.00 16.08 -0.46
CA GLU A 507 -27.57 14.93 -1.17
C GLU A 507 -26.66 14.55 -2.36
N TRP A 508 -26.08 13.36 -2.33
CA TRP A 508 -25.33 12.80 -3.47
C TRP A 508 -26.22 11.91 -4.35
N GLU A 509 -25.95 11.88 -5.67
CA GLU A 509 -26.40 10.75 -6.48
C GLU A 509 -25.43 9.58 -6.27
N TRP A 510 -25.92 8.49 -5.70
CA TRP A 510 -25.11 7.29 -5.49
C TRP A 510 -25.15 6.39 -6.71
N GLU A 511 -23.98 5.94 -7.15
CA GLU A 511 -23.84 5.05 -8.29
C GLU A 511 -23.08 3.77 -7.89
N ILE A 512 -23.35 2.65 -8.55
CA ILE A 512 -22.59 1.42 -8.36
C ILE A 512 -22.32 0.71 -9.70
N PRO A 513 -21.11 0.18 -9.94
CA PRO A 513 -20.87 -0.71 -11.08
C PRO A 513 -21.72 -1.99 -10.96
N VAL A 514 -22.35 -2.41 -12.06
CA VAL A 514 -23.20 -3.62 -12.10
C VAL A 514 -22.81 -4.60 -13.20
N GLN A 515 -22.05 -4.16 -14.21
CA GLN A 515 -21.66 -4.98 -15.35
C GLN A 515 -20.23 -4.67 -15.78
N GLY A 516 -19.49 -5.68 -16.27
CA GLY A 516 -18.22 -5.51 -16.97
C GLY A 516 -16.97 -5.87 -16.15
N ALA A 517 -15.80 -5.78 -16.79
CA ALA A 517 -14.56 -6.25 -16.19
C ALA A 517 -14.00 -5.21 -15.21
N ILE A 518 -14.01 -5.53 -13.91
CA ILE A 518 -13.41 -4.67 -12.89
C ILE A 518 -11.89 -4.77 -12.97
N GLN A 519 -11.21 -3.62 -12.96
CA GLN A 519 -9.76 -3.57 -12.98
C GLN A 519 -9.16 -4.03 -11.64
N LEU A 520 -8.17 -4.92 -11.70
CA LEU A 520 -7.48 -5.49 -10.52
C LEU A 520 -6.17 -4.77 -10.19
N MET A 521 -5.41 -4.37 -11.21
CA MET A 521 -4.07 -3.82 -11.02
C MET A 521 -3.73 -2.82 -12.12
N VAL A 522 -3.00 -1.77 -11.74
CA VAL A 522 -2.24 -0.91 -12.65
C VAL A 522 -0.76 -1.06 -12.30
N SER A 523 0.11 -1.20 -13.29
CA SER A 523 1.54 -1.31 -13.07
C SER A 523 2.34 -0.55 -14.11
N GLU A 524 3.44 0.06 -13.69
CA GLU A 524 4.51 0.45 -14.61
C GLU A 524 5.23 -0.82 -15.15
N HIS A 525 5.11 -1.95 -14.45
CA HIS A 525 5.36 -3.31 -14.95
C HIS A 525 4.67 -3.63 -16.30
N CYS A 526 5.31 -3.63 -17.47
CA CYS A 526 4.68 -4.12 -18.71
C CYS A 526 5.21 -5.52 -19.13
N PRO A 527 4.61 -6.64 -18.68
CA PRO A 527 5.06 -7.99 -19.01
C PRO A 527 5.01 -8.30 -20.52
N LEU A 528 4.04 -7.69 -21.23
CA LEU A 528 3.92 -7.85 -22.68
C LEU A 528 5.15 -7.28 -23.42
N GLY A 529 5.49 -6.02 -23.18
CA GLY A 529 6.71 -5.40 -23.69
C GLY A 529 8.00 -6.11 -23.24
N ALA A 530 8.07 -6.52 -21.98
CA ALA A 530 9.21 -7.25 -21.43
C ALA A 530 9.46 -8.59 -22.16
N LYS A 531 8.43 -9.39 -22.43
CA LYS A 531 8.59 -10.73 -23.04
C LYS A 531 8.52 -10.74 -24.57
N THR A 532 7.69 -9.92 -25.19
CA THR A 532 7.48 -9.93 -26.66
C THR A 532 7.88 -8.64 -27.35
N GLY A 533 8.20 -7.60 -26.59
CA GLY A 533 8.65 -6.30 -27.06
C GLY A 533 10.16 -6.20 -27.28
N GLY A 534 10.92 -7.30 -27.22
CA GLY A 534 12.38 -7.29 -27.40
C GLY A 534 13.17 -7.09 -26.09
N GLY A 535 12.63 -7.48 -24.93
CA GLY A 535 13.29 -7.32 -23.63
C GLY A 535 13.29 -5.88 -23.09
N ALA A 536 12.78 -4.94 -23.89
CA ALA A 536 12.78 -3.53 -23.58
C ALA A 536 11.69 -3.21 -22.53
N GLY A 537 12.08 -2.51 -21.46
CA GLY A 537 11.13 -1.95 -20.48
C GLY A 537 10.21 -0.88 -21.10
N GLN A 538 9.28 -0.33 -20.31
CA GLN A 538 8.35 0.71 -20.77
C GLN A 538 9.04 1.87 -21.51
N MET A 539 8.51 2.26 -22.67
CA MET A 539 9.05 3.36 -23.50
C MET A 539 10.57 3.25 -23.77
N ALA A 540 11.17 2.08 -23.62
CA ALA A 540 12.56 1.89 -23.96
C ALA A 540 12.70 1.96 -25.48
N ALA A 541 13.74 2.69 -25.94
CA ALA A 541 14.16 2.67 -27.33
C ALA A 541 14.33 1.20 -27.77
N GLY A 542 13.49 0.74 -28.69
CA GLY A 542 13.50 -0.64 -29.18
C GLY A 542 12.28 -1.51 -28.85
N CYS A 543 11.27 -1.03 -28.10
CA CYS A 543 10.05 -1.82 -27.89
C CYS A 543 9.28 -2.07 -29.21
N SER A 544 8.97 -3.33 -29.52
CA SER A 544 8.27 -3.73 -30.76
C SER A 544 6.76 -3.42 -30.80
N MET A 545 6.24 -2.74 -29.77
CA MET A 545 4.83 -2.38 -29.55
C MET A 545 3.84 -3.56 -29.67
N PRO A 546 4.06 -4.68 -28.94
CA PRO A 546 3.17 -5.85 -29.00
C PRO A 546 1.72 -5.56 -28.57
N CYS A 547 1.50 -4.54 -27.73
CA CYS A 547 0.16 -4.10 -27.29
C CYS A 547 -0.73 -3.59 -28.44
N LEU A 548 -0.15 -3.04 -29.51
CA LEU A 548 -0.89 -2.65 -30.70
C LEU A 548 -1.16 -3.86 -31.61
N LYS A 549 -0.19 -4.77 -31.71
CA LYS A 549 -0.27 -5.95 -32.58
C LYS A 549 -1.29 -6.98 -32.08
N CYS A 550 -1.43 -7.14 -30.77
CA CYS A 550 -2.36 -8.11 -30.18
C CYS A 550 -3.83 -7.70 -30.28
N ARG A 551 -4.15 -6.46 -30.69
CA ARG A 551 -5.53 -5.97 -30.83
C ARG A 551 -6.45 -6.30 -29.63
N GLY A 552 -5.93 -6.14 -28.40
CA GLY A 552 -6.73 -6.36 -27.18
C GLY A 552 -6.87 -7.84 -26.75
N SER A 553 -6.24 -8.78 -27.46
CA SER A 553 -6.29 -10.21 -27.13
C SER A 553 -5.25 -10.65 -26.09
N ALA A 554 -4.43 -9.74 -25.56
CA ALA A 554 -3.43 -10.08 -24.55
C ALA A 554 -4.06 -10.28 -23.16
N GLY A 555 -3.56 -11.28 -22.42
CA GLY A 555 -3.93 -11.53 -21.03
C GLY A 555 -2.90 -12.40 -20.31
N LEU A 556 -3.01 -12.50 -18.99
CA LEU A 556 -2.22 -13.40 -18.15
C LEU A 556 -3.02 -14.63 -17.79
N GLN A 557 -2.48 -15.81 -18.02
CA GLN A 557 -3.11 -17.05 -17.60
C GLN A 557 -2.62 -17.44 -16.19
N ASP A 558 -3.55 -17.77 -15.30
CA ASP A 558 -3.22 -18.30 -13.98
C ASP A 558 -3.12 -19.84 -13.95
N ARG A 559 -2.85 -20.42 -12.77
CA ARG A 559 -2.75 -21.87 -12.58
C ARG A 559 -4.06 -22.64 -12.76
N LEU A 560 -5.20 -21.96 -12.70
CA LEU A 560 -6.54 -22.53 -12.90
C LEU A 560 -6.97 -22.43 -14.38
N GLY A 561 -6.14 -21.84 -15.24
CA GLY A 561 -6.41 -21.63 -16.65
C GLY A 561 -7.21 -20.36 -16.95
N LEU A 562 -7.52 -19.54 -15.94
CA LEU A 562 -8.23 -18.27 -16.11
C LEU A 562 -7.30 -17.22 -16.73
N ILE A 563 -7.83 -16.47 -17.68
CA ILE A 563 -7.13 -15.43 -18.44
C ILE A 563 -7.56 -14.06 -17.91
N PHE A 564 -6.63 -13.31 -17.35
CA PHE A 564 -6.83 -11.94 -16.87
C PHE A 564 -6.45 -10.97 -17.99
N PRO A 565 -7.40 -10.23 -18.59
CA PRO A 565 -7.10 -9.37 -19.73
C PRO A 565 -6.09 -8.28 -19.38
N ILE A 566 -5.14 -8.03 -20.29
CA ILE A 566 -4.21 -6.92 -20.21
C ILE A 566 -4.63 -5.83 -21.21
N ARG A 567 -4.64 -4.59 -20.74
CA ARG A 567 -4.59 -3.38 -21.58
C ARG A 567 -3.35 -2.57 -21.26
N VAL A 568 -2.89 -1.77 -22.20
CA VAL A 568 -1.75 -0.86 -22.00
C VAL A 568 -2.20 0.54 -22.37
N ASP A 569 -2.03 1.50 -21.46
CA ASP A 569 -2.39 2.89 -21.71
C ASP A 569 -1.37 3.61 -22.61
N THR A 570 -1.66 4.85 -22.98
CA THR A 570 -0.76 5.67 -23.82
C THR A 570 0.57 6.00 -23.15
N GLN A 571 0.62 5.98 -21.81
CA GLN A 571 1.81 6.16 -20.97
C GLN A 571 2.58 4.84 -20.72
N CYS A 572 2.22 3.76 -21.44
CA CYS A 572 2.82 2.43 -21.31
C CYS A 572 2.65 1.78 -19.93
N ARG A 573 1.61 2.15 -19.17
CA ARG A 573 1.19 1.45 -17.96
C ARG A 573 0.32 0.26 -18.33
N MET A 574 0.54 -0.85 -17.67
CA MET A 574 -0.24 -2.07 -17.82
C MET A 574 -1.44 -2.04 -16.88
N HIS A 575 -2.60 -2.38 -17.42
CA HIS A 575 -3.88 -2.48 -16.73
C HIS A 575 -4.33 -3.95 -16.80
N LEU A 576 -4.43 -4.60 -15.64
CA LEU A 576 -4.91 -5.97 -15.51
C LEU A 576 -6.37 -5.96 -15.07
N PHE A 577 -7.24 -6.62 -15.82
CA PHE A 577 -8.66 -6.74 -15.53
C PHE A 577 -9.00 -8.12 -14.96
N ASN A 578 -10.11 -8.22 -14.26
CA ASN A 578 -10.63 -9.49 -13.77
C ASN A 578 -10.94 -10.43 -14.93
N SER A 579 -10.74 -11.73 -14.72
CA SER A 579 -11.01 -12.76 -15.73
C SER A 579 -12.50 -12.95 -15.99
N MET A 580 -13.34 -12.66 -14.99
CA MET A 580 -14.81 -12.72 -15.07
C MET A 580 -15.41 -11.32 -14.97
N ASP A 581 -16.44 -11.07 -15.78
CA ASP A 581 -17.20 -9.82 -15.71
C ASP A 581 -18.09 -9.77 -14.47
N LEU A 582 -18.19 -8.59 -13.87
CA LEU A 582 -19.25 -8.31 -12.92
C LEU A 582 -20.61 -8.45 -13.62
N ASN A 583 -21.58 -9.09 -12.97
CA ASN A 583 -22.97 -9.12 -13.39
C ASN A 583 -23.89 -9.10 -12.17
N LEU A 584 -24.55 -7.97 -11.96
CA LEU A 584 -25.51 -7.76 -10.87
C LEU A 584 -26.95 -7.62 -11.37
N ALA A 585 -27.26 -8.04 -12.60
CA ALA A 585 -28.59 -7.92 -13.21
C ALA A 585 -29.71 -8.51 -12.33
N ALA A 586 -29.48 -9.67 -11.72
CA ALA A 586 -30.42 -10.31 -10.79
C ALA A 586 -30.72 -9.47 -9.53
N HIS A 587 -29.81 -8.58 -9.12
CA HIS A 587 -29.93 -7.74 -7.93
C HIS A 587 -30.41 -6.32 -8.25
N LEU A 588 -30.69 -6.02 -9.52
CA LEU A 588 -30.98 -4.67 -9.99
C LEU A 588 -32.19 -4.06 -9.26
N LEU A 589 -33.25 -4.83 -9.02
CA LEU A 589 -34.41 -4.37 -8.26
C LEU A 589 -34.04 -3.98 -6.82
N ALA A 590 -33.17 -4.76 -6.17
CA ALA A 590 -32.74 -4.45 -4.81
C ALA A 590 -31.88 -3.18 -4.76
N LEU A 591 -30.99 -2.98 -5.74
CA LEU A 591 -30.13 -1.80 -5.84
C LEU A 591 -30.94 -0.53 -6.15
N THR A 592 -31.87 -0.61 -7.11
CA THR A 592 -32.73 0.53 -7.48
C THR A 592 -33.69 0.94 -6.37
N LYS A 593 -34.21 -0.01 -5.56
CA LYS A 593 -34.98 0.29 -4.35
C LYS A 593 -34.18 1.06 -3.28
N LEU A 594 -32.86 0.98 -3.30
CA LEU A 594 -31.99 1.78 -2.44
C LEU A 594 -31.71 3.18 -3.02
N GLY A 595 -32.26 3.51 -4.19
CA GLY A 595 -32.04 4.79 -4.85
C GLY A 595 -30.71 4.88 -5.61
N LEU A 596 -30.07 3.75 -5.91
CA LEU A 596 -28.82 3.71 -6.65
C LEU A 596 -29.03 3.91 -8.16
N SER A 597 -28.19 4.76 -8.75
CA SER A 597 -27.82 4.72 -10.17
C SER A 597 -26.88 3.53 -10.42
N VAL A 598 -26.82 3.03 -11.65
CA VAL A 598 -26.04 1.84 -12.00
C VAL A 598 -25.13 2.10 -13.19
N ARG A 599 -23.94 1.49 -13.18
CA ARG A 599 -22.93 1.66 -14.22
C ARG A 599 -22.52 0.35 -14.88
N ILE A 600 -22.49 0.35 -16.21
CA ILE A 600 -21.75 -0.66 -17.00
C ILE A 600 -20.31 -0.18 -17.16
N GLU A 601 -19.36 -0.92 -16.60
CA GLU A 601 -17.92 -0.66 -16.74
C GLU A 601 -17.40 -1.30 -18.04
N GLY A 602 -17.44 -0.52 -19.10
CA GLY A 602 -17.18 -0.96 -20.46
C GLY A 602 -15.77 -0.77 -20.98
N LEU A 603 -14.84 -0.19 -20.20
CA LEU A 603 -13.53 0.20 -20.71
C LEU A 603 -12.65 -0.96 -21.23
N ALA A 604 -12.94 -2.20 -20.84
CA ALA A 604 -12.20 -3.38 -21.30
C ALA A 604 -12.79 -4.05 -22.55
N HIS A 605 -13.99 -3.64 -22.96
CA HIS A 605 -14.85 -4.34 -23.90
C HIS A 605 -15.07 -3.54 -25.20
N ASP A 606 -15.55 -4.22 -26.25
CA ASP A 606 -15.83 -3.62 -27.55
C ASP A 606 -17.29 -3.15 -27.70
N ALA A 607 -17.57 -2.41 -28.77
CA ALA A 607 -18.90 -1.88 -29.06
C ALA A 607 -20.01 -2.94 -29.12
N THR A 608 -19.71 -4.19 -29.51
CA THR A 608 -20.71 -5.26 -29.59
C THR A 608 -21.17 -5.67 -28.19
N TYR A 609 -20.21 -5.86 -27.28
CA TYR A 609 -20.51 -6.11 -25.88
C TYR A 609 -21.30 -4.93 -25.28
N ILE A 610 -20.81 -3.71 -25.49
CA ILE A 610 -21.39 -2.49 -24.90
C ILE A 610 -22.83 -2.29 -25.34
N GLY A 611 -23.12 -2.37 -26.64
CA GLY A 611 -24.48 -2.19 -27.14
C GLY A 611 -25.46 -3.22 -26.58
N LYS A 612 -25.07 -4.50 -26.57
CA LYS A 612 -25.91 -5.59 -26.04
C LYS A 612 -26.14 -5.47 -24.54
N ALA A 613 -25.09 -5.27 -23.77
CA ALA A 613 -25.19 -5.11 -22.32
C ALA A 613 -26.05 -3.89 -21.96
N THR A 614 -25.85 -2.76 -22.65
CA THR A 614 -26.62 -1.53 -22.41
C THR A 614 -28.10 -1.72 -22.71
N ARG A 615 -28.45 -2.34 -23.84
CA ARG A 615 -29.84 -2.64 -24.19
C ARG A 615 -30.49 -3.54 -23.14
N ILE A 616 -29.82 -4.61 -22.72
CA ILE A 616 -30.34 -5.51 -21.68
C ILE A 616 -30.59 -4.77 -20.37
N TYR A 617 -29.61 -4.01 -19.86
CA TYR A 617 -29.80 -3.27 -18.61
C TYR A 617 -30.86 -2.17 -18.72
N HIS A 618 -30.98 -1.51 -19.88
CA HIS A 618 -32.04 -0.55 -20.14
C HIS A 618 -33.43 -1.21 -19.99
N ASP A 619 -33.62 -2.38 -20.60
CA ASP A 619 -34.88 -3.12 -20.56
C ASP A 619 -35.18 -3.66 -19.14
N LEU A 620 -34.15 -4.16 -18.44
CA LEU A 620 -34.26 -4.60 -17.05
C LEU A 620 -34.64 -3.45 -16.12
N LEU A 621 -34.05 -2.25 -16.28
CA LEU A 621 -34.41 -1.07 -15.50
C LEU A 621 -35.83 -0.61 -15.79
N PHE A 622 -36.25 -0.64 -17.06
CA PHE A 622 -37.62 -0.32 -17.46
C PHE A 622 -38.65 -1.30 -16.87
N GLY A 623 -38.28 -2.58 -16.76
CA GLY A 623 -39.06 -3.60 -16.04
C GLY A 623 -39.10 -3.38 -14.53
N ALA A 624 -37.94 -3.15 -13.90
CA ALA A 624 -37.80 -2.92 -12.46
C ALA A 624 -38.58 -1.68 -12.00
N ALA A 625 -38.61 -0.61 -12.80
CA ALA A 625 -39.40 0.59 -12.54
C ALA A 625 -40.92 0.32 -12.47
N ARG A 626 -41.41 -0.79 -13.05
CA ARG A 626 -42.80 -1.25 -12.95
C ARG A 626 -43.02 -2.30 -11.86
N GLY A 627 -42.02 -2.57 -11.02
CA GLY A 627 -42.09 -3.54 -9.93
C GLY A 627 -41.89 -5.00 -10.35
N HIS A 628 -41.47 -5.26 -11.60
CA HIS A 628 -41.13 -6.62 -12.02
C HIS A 628 -39.79 -7.04 -11.42
N ASP A 629 -39.79 -8.20 -10.77
CA ASP A 629 -38.57 -8.85 -10.28
C ASP A 629 -37.83 -9.54 -11.45
N PRO A 630 -36.57 -9.15 -11.74
CA PRO A 630 -35.75 -9.80 -12.76
C PRO A 630 -35.58 -11.31 -12.55
N GLU A 631 -35.64 -11.81 -11.30
CA GLU A 631 -35.47 -13.23 -10.99
C GLU A 631 -36.76 -14.06 -11.17
N ARG A 632 -37.95 -13.44 -11.24
CA ARG A 632 -39.24 -14.16 -11.17
C ARG A 632 -40.11 -14.05 -12.42
N ASN A 633 -39.63 -13.44 -13.51
CA ASN A 633 -40.41 -13.17 -14.73
C ASN A 633 -39.61 -13.43 -16.04
N CYS A 634 -40.19 -13.07 -17.19
CA CYS A 634 -39.69 -13.13 -18.58
C CYS A 634 -38.30 -12.49 -18.87
N PHE A 635 -37.54 -12.13 -17.85
CA PHE A 635 -36.22 -11.50 -17.93
C PHE A 635 -35.05 -12.46 -17.72
N ALA A 636 -35.30 -13.72 -17.34
CA ALA A 636 -34.26 -14.74 -17.20
C ALA A 636 -33.42 -14.89 -18.48
N THR A 637 -34.08 -14.86 -19.65
CA THR A 637 -33.40 -14.91 -20.96
C THR A 637 -32.52 -13.71 -21.23
N LEU A 638 -32.82 -12.53 -20.67
CA LEU A 638 -31.94 -11.36 -20.76
C LEU A 638 -30.70 -11.52 -19.88
N ILE A 639 -30.87 -12.09 -18.67
CA ILE A 639 -29.76 -12.37 -17.75
C ILE A 639 -28.83 -13.42 -18.38
N ASP A 640 -29.39 -14.49 -18.94
CA ASP A 640 -28.62 -15.51 -19.70
C ASP A 640 -27.86 -14.86 -20.86
N GLY A 641 -28.48 -13.88 -21.53
CA GLY A 641 -27.85 -13.09 -22.58
C GLY A 641 -26.60 -12.34 -22.10
N LEU A 642 -26.60 -11.78 -20.88
CA LEU A 642 -25.42 -11.15 -20.29
C LEU A 642 -24.33 -12.16 -19.93
N GLU A 643 -24.71 -13.33 -19.43
CA GLU A 643 -23.75 -14.39 -19.10
C GLU A 643 -23.00 -14.88 -20.34
N GLN A 644 -23.69 -14.97 -21.48
CA GLN A 644 -23.11 -15.32 -22.77
C GLN A 644 -22.16 -14.27 -23.34
N LEU A 645 -22.21 -13.01 -22.87
CA LEU A 645 -21.26 -11.97 -23.30
C LEU A 645 -19.88 -12.17 -22.67
N SER A 646 -19.79 -12.79 -21.49
CA SER A 646 -18.52 -12.99 -20.81
C SER A 646 -17.88 -14.32 -21.18
N ILE A 647 -16.74 -14.26 -21.85
CA ILE A 647 -16.01 -15.44 -22.37
C ILE A 647 -15.68 -16.46 -21.27
N GLN A 648 -15.39 -16.00 -20.06
CA GLN A 648 -14.95 -16.84 -18.94
C GLN A 648 -15.98 -16.88 -17.79
N GLY A 649 -17.21 -16.47 -18.07
CA GLY A 649 -18.30 -16.43 -17.09
C GLY A 649 -18.35 -15.13 -16.29
N THR A 650 -19.34 -15.02 -15.41
CA THR A 650 -19.61 -13.80 -14.64
C THR A 650 -19.41 -14.01 -13.14
N THR A 651 -19.25 -12.91 -12.41
CA THR A 651 -19.15 -12.89 -10.96
C THR A 651 -20.11 -11.88 -10.36
N LYS A 652 -20.60 -12.15 -9.15
CA LYS A 652 -21.37 -11.19 -8.34
C LYS A 652 -20.45 -10.24 -7.55
N GLY A 653 -19.14 -10.32 -7.78
CA GLY A 653 -18.13 -9.58 -7.03
C GLY A 653 -18.24 -9.86 -5.53
N HIS A 654 -18.17 -8.80 -4.73
CA HIS A 654 -18.20 -8.87 -3.27
C HIS A 654 -19.59 -8.62 -2.67
N LEU A 655 -20.64 -8.48 -3.48
CA LEU A 655 -21.98 -8.04 -3.04
C LEU A 655 -22.55 -8.88 -1.87
N HIS A 656 -22.21 -10.17 -1.81
CA HIS A 656 -22.65 -11.10 -0.75
C HIS A 656 -21.57 -11.48 0.26
N ARG A 657 -20.29 -11.45 -0.14
CA ARG A 657 -19.19 -12.03 0.64
C ARG A 657 -18.29 -10.99 1.32
N GLY A 658 -18.27 -9.76 0.80
CA GLY A 658 -17.31 -8.73 1.22
C GLY A 658 -15.89 -9.05 0.76
N VAL A 659 -14.95 -8.19 1.14
CA VAL A 659 -13.50 -8.39 0.99
C VAL A 659 -12.93 -9.07 2.22
#